data_AF-V5EMF5-F1
#
_entry.id   AF-V5EMF5-F1
#
_cell.length_a   1.000
_cell.length_b   1.000
_cell.length_c   1.000
_cell.angle_alpha   90.00
_cell.angle_beta   90.00
_cell.angle_gamma   90.00
#
_symmetry.space_group_name_H-M   'P 1'
#
loop_
_entity.id
_entity.type
_entity.pdbx_description
1 polymer ?
#
loop_
_entity_poly.entity_id
_entity_poly.type
_entity_poly.pdbx_seq_one_letter_code
_entity_poly.pdbx_strand_id
1 'polypeptide(L)'
;MISSRATSTARACVRSAARTRALPQHQRRALATVSSSLFPGEPSAPHLVTQAIPGPKSKELSNNIGTFQENRAHGFVVDYGKSQGNWIADADGNVLLDVFAQIASIAIGYNNPDLLALAKTDEFITMTMNRAALGSFPPTNWQELVETGLGTVKPKGLNNIFTAMCGSCANENAFKASFMAYRARERGEQAQFTPEEMSSCMKNESPGSPDLTILSFTSAFHGRLFGSLSATRSKAIHKLDIPSFKWPVVAWPDVKYPLSQHARENAEAEKVALAAVEEAIVSAKKGTSSYGPVAALIVEPIQSEGGDNHAAPAFFQGLRDVTKKHGVFMIVDEVQTGVGATGAFWAHDKWNLTSPPDFVTFSKKMQAAGFYHNIDTRPSMAYRNYNTWMGDPTRTMQARQIIRTIQDRDLVQKTDEVGNYIYGKLSDMIENGAGRGKVEKLRGENAGTFLAFDGRTPEVRDKLIMEMRKLGVHMGGCGDKAVRLRPMLVFEQKHADLFLEKLETALAFSEVEDAPWAFRAAAHRPSSAPVKSSNDSLDASFLPFLFSLSHHSSSTTLANMSAATASSEASTSQLAPPSQPSQATSNGTSVTEDEAALYDRQIRLWGLAAQTRLRSAHILIVGWNGPATEIIKNAVLSGVGSITILDPSPIDARVDLLSNFFFRAEEAGSLKCSRGPLDRVRALNPNVRVTGIDDVADYTTLLAGGEASVAWLTERSVDVVVAGTPLPTPTQTGLMQTLVTLNTTTRSAGSKFFLSATYGLGGLYFADQIEHDYVLERPIPSSTEKVRVKRRQTFPTLTDSLGTTFAGLTERQKRRTRLPLDWFVFLSLTDLRDRLHPHGADTSITPDALKARTVALIREKGLSSTTIFAAYAKDEREVDRVFQRIIGEGGMGVTLAPVGSILGGVLSQDILNSIGGREEPVVNWLFLSMDGLGQANVARIGEVSAPVVVD
;
A
#
# COMPACT_ATOMS: atom_id res chain seq x y z
N MET A 1 20.00 57.11 -26.89
CA MET A 1 20.34 58.12 -25.86
C MET A 1 20.72 57.35 -24.58
N ILE A 2 22.00 56.99 -24.41
CA ILE A 2 22.98 57.54 -23.43
C ILE A 2 22.48 57.39 -21.96
N SER A 3 22.90 56.33 -21.24
CA SER A 3 23.84 56.29 -20.08
C SER A 3 23.28 56.89 -18.77
N SER A 4 23.59 56.50 -17.52
CA SER A 4 24.43 55.48 -16.88
C SER A 4 24.16 55.52 -15.34
N ARG A 5 24.39 54.39 -14.66
CA ARG A 5 24.90 54.15 -13.27
C ARG A 5 24.75 55.20 -12.11
N ALA A 6 24.20 54.68 -11.00
CA ALA A 6 24.86 54.44 -9.67
C ALA A 6 24.62 55.35 -8.42
N THR A 7 24.13 54.67 -7.36
CA THR A 7 24.63 54.53 -5.96
C THR A 7 24.25 55.45 -4.77
N SER A 8 23.87 54.75 -3.69
CA SER A 8 24.14 54.98 -2.24
C SER A 8 23.19 55.96 -1.50
N THR A 9 22.80 55.85 -0.23
CA THR A 9 22.86 54.86 0.87
C THR A 9 22.06 55.46 2.05
N ALA A 10 21.56 54.58 2.94
CA ALA A 10 21.27 54.81 4.37
C ALA A 10 20.10 55.70 4.78
N ARG A 11 19.13 55.10 5.51
CA ARG A 11 18.42 55.80 6.58
C ARG A 11 18.23 54.91 7.80
N ALA A 12 18.76 55.41 8.91
CA ALA A 12 18.65 54.88 10.25
C ALA A 12 17.33 55.29 10.92
N CYS A 13 17.02 54.50 11.95
CA CYS A 13 15.86 54.47 12.82
C CYS A 13 15.61 55.76 13.63
N VAL A 14 14.33 56.15 13.80
CA VAL A 14 13.84 56.94 14.95
C VAL A 14 12.47 56.43 15.40
N ARG A 15 12.38 56.18 16.72
CA ARG A 15 11.21 55.76 17.50
C ARG A 15 10.13 56.85 17.54
N SER A 16 8.85 56.44 17.63
CA SER A 16 7.78 57.26 18.20
C SER A 16 6.88 56.41 19.09
N ALA A 17 6.69 56.88 20.32
CA ALA A 17 5.93 56.26 21.39
C ALA A 17 4.41 56.50 21.23
N ALA A 18 3.59 55.50 21.57
CA ALA A 18 2.14 55.66 21.67
C ALA A 18 1.59 55.03 22.97
N ARG A 19 1.28 55.93 23.91
CA ARG A 19 0.29 55.92 25.00
C ARG A 19 -0.32 54.58 25.46
N THR A 20 0.00 54.25 26.71
CA THR A 20 -0.68 53.30 27.59
C THR A 20 -2.08 53.77 27.97
N ARG A 21 -3.09 52.97 27.63
CA ARG A 21 -4.44 53.06 28.19
C ARG A 21 -4.57 51.92 29.21
N ALA A 22 -4.68 52.26 30.49
CA ALA A 22 -4.84 51.29 31.57
C ALA A 22 -6.17 50.52 31.40
N LEU A 23 -6.09 49.19 31.38
CA LEU A 23 -7.25 48.29 31.44
C LEU A 23 -7.61 48.01 32.90
N PRO A 24 -8.90 47.78 33.23
CA PRO A 24 -9.37 47.67 34.62
C PRO A 24 -8.91 46.37 35.28
N GLN A 25 -8.61 46.46 36.58
CA GLN A 25 -8.41 45.34 37.50
C GLN A 25 -9.69 44.48 37.58
N HIS A 26 -9.77 43.41 36.78
CA HIS A 26 -10.59 42.25 37.09
C HIS A 26 -9.68 41.17 37.68
N GLN A 27 -9.96 40.85 38.95
CA GLN A 27 -9.58 39.66 39.71
C GLN A 27 -8.62 38.67 39.04
N ARG A 28 -7.46 38.43 39.68
CA ARG A 28 -6.53 37.32 39.41
C ARG A 28 -7.26 35.97 39.51
N ARG A 29 -7.92 35.51 38.44
CA ARG A 29 -8.00 34.08 38.14
C ARG A 29 -6.59 33.69 37.72
N ALA A 30 -5.99 32.70 38.38
CA ALA A 30 -4.79 32.06 37.84
C ALA A 30 -5.08 31.72 36.37
N LEU A 31 -4.31 32.27 35.43
CA LEU A 31 -4.48 31.95 34.02
C LEU A 31 -4.30 30.44 33.89
N ALA A 32 -5.41 29.73 33.61
CA ALA A 32 -5.37 28.29 33.40
C ALA A 32 -4.33 28.01 32.31
N THR A 33 -3.42 27.06 32.56
CA THR A 33 -2.43 26.64 31.58
C THR A 33 -3.15 26.06 30.35
N VAL A 34 -2.51 26.05 29.17
CA VAL A 34 -3.14 25.55 27.94
C VAL A 34 -3.58 24.10 28.13
N SER A 35 -2.73 23.28 28.74
CA SER A 35 -3.05 21.89 29.01
C SER A 35 -4.26 21.77 29.95
N SER A 36 -4.32 22.54 31.04
CA SER A 36 -5.49 22.53 31.93
C SER A 36 -6.78 23.06 31.28
N SER A 37 -6.66 23.95 30.30
CA SER A 37 -7.81 24.49 29.56
C SER A 37 -8.39 23.49 28.54
N LEU A 38 -7.52 22.73 27.86
CA LEU A 38 -7.89 21.70 26.90
C LEU A 38 -8.27 20.38 27.60
N PHE A 39 -7.58 20.06 28.69
CA PHE A 39 -7.65 18.78 29.37
C PHE A 39 -7.88 19.00 30.87
N PRO A 40 -9.06 19.49 31.29
CA PRO A 40 -9.33 19.78 32.70
C PRO A 40 -9.28 18.55 33.61
N GLY A 41 -9.39 17.34 33.03
CA GLY A 41 -9.30 16.07 33.74
C GLY A 41 -7.97 15.34 33.58
N GLU A 42 -6.94 15.96 32.96
CA GLU A 42 -5.66 15.26 32.81
C GLU A 42 -5.04 14.95 34.18
N PRO A 43 -4.37 13.79 34.33
CA PRO A 43 -3.69 13.44 35.57
C PRO A 43 -2.67 14.51 36.02
N SER A 44 -2.48 14.63 37.33
CA SER A 44 -1.42 15.46 37.91
C SER A 44 -0.13 14.68 38.19
N ALA A 45 -0.20 13.34 38.20
CA ALA A 45 0.91 12.43 38.45
C ALA A 45 0.66 11.08 37.74
N PRO A 46 1.69 10.26 37.51
CA PRO A 46 1.50 8.93 36.93
C PRO A 46 0.64 8.03 37.83
N HIS A 47 -0.16 7.17 37.21
CA HIS A 47 -0.99 6.19 37.91
C HIS A 47 -0.55 4.79 37.51
N LEU A 48 0.16 4.09 38.39
CA LEU A 48 0.71 2.76 38.12
C LEU A 48 -0.07 1.70 38.89
N VAL A 49 -0.64 0.75 38.16
CA VAL A 49 -1.44 -0.36 38.67
C VAL A 49 -0.64 -1.66 38.68
N THR A 50 0.36 -1.79 37.79
CA THR A 50 1.23 -2.97 37.71
C THR A 50 2.63 -2.69 38.24
N GLN A 51 3.29 -3.74 38.73
CA GLN A 51 4.68 -3.69 39.22
C GLN A 51 5.71 -3.54 38.09
N ALA A 52 5.32 -3.78 36.84
CA ALA A 52 6.17 -3.68 35.67
C ALA A 52 5.35 -3.29 34.43
N ILE A 53 6.02 -2.62 33.49
CA ILE A 53 5.47 -2.23 32.19
C ILE A 53 6.41 -2.79 31.11
N PRO A 54 5.92 -3.65 30.20
CA PRO A 54 4.52 -4.02 29.99
C PRO A 54 3.96 -4.93 31.09
N GLY A 55 2.71 -4.68 31.50
CA GLY A 55 1.97 -5.54 32.41
C GLY A 55 1.47 -6.83 31.75
N PRO A 56 0.83 -7.73 32.52
CA PRO A 56 0.36 -9.01 32.02
C PRO A 56 -0.64 -8.88 30.85
N LYS A 57 -1.54 -7.89 30.88
CA LYS A 57 -2.52 -7.69 29.81
C LYS A 57 -1.86 -7.16 28.54
N SER A 58 -0.95 -6.20 28.66
CA SER A 58 -0.16 -5.73 27.52
C SER A 58 0.63 -6.88 26.87
N LYS A 59 1.24 -7.77 27.67
CA LYS A 59 1.97 -8.94 27.15
C LYS A 59 1.05 -9.91 26.41
N GLU A 60 -0.10 -10.24 27.01
CA GLU A 60 -1.11 -11.11 26.39
C GLU A 60 -1.56 -10.55 25.03
N LEU A 61 -1.97 -9.28 24.99
CA LEU A 61 -2.42 -8.62 23.76
C LEU A 61 -1.29 -8.53 22.72
N SER A 62 -0.07 -8.21 23.15
CA SER A 62 1.09 -8.18 22.26
C SER A 62 1.36 -9.55 21.64
N ASN A 63 1.28 -10.63 22.42
CA ASN A 63 1.46 -12.00 21.93
C ASN A 63 0.35 -12.39 20.94
N ASN A 64 -0.89 -11.98 21.20
CA ASN A 64 -2.00 -12.20 20.28
C ASN A 64 -1.76 -11.47 18.94
N ILE A 65 -1.27 -10.23 18.97
CA ILE A 65 -0.84 -9.52 17.75
C ILE A 65 0.31 -10.28 17.06
N GLY A 66 1.23 -10.84 17.84
CA GLY A 66 2.32 -11.71 17.40
C GLY A 66 1.89 -12.90 16.54
N THR A 67 0.63 -13.29 16.57
CA THR A 67 0.09 -14.37 15.72
C THR A 67 -0.11 -13.97 14.26
N PHE A 68 -0.20 -12.67 13.97
CA PHE A 68 -0.43 -12.16 12.60
C PHE A 68 0.49 -11.01 12.19
N GLN A 69 1.31 -10.46 13.11
CA GLN A 69 2.25 -9.38 12.84
C GLN A 69 3.46 -9.45 13.78
N GLU A 70 4.65 -9.01 13.32
CA GLU A 70 5.83 -8.82 14.17
C GLU A 70 5.52 -7.89 15.37
N ASN A 71 5.76 -8.39 16.59
CA ASN A 71 5.37 -7.74 17.84
C ASN A 71 6.55 -7.42 18.78
N ARG A 72 7.79 -7.85 18.46
CA ARG A 72 8.95 -7.73 19.37
C ARG A 72 9.38 -6.29 19.63
N ALA A 73 8.93 -5.35 18.81
CA ALA A 73 9.17 -3.92 19.00
C ALA A 73 8.16 -3.24 19.94
N HIS A 74 7.11 -3.94 20.40
CA HIS A 74 6.12 -3.35 21.29
C HIS A 74 6.72 -3.04 22.67
N GLY A 75 6.61 -1.78 23.11
CA GLY A 75 6.94 -1.40 24.49
C GLY A 75 5.87 -1.83 25.49
N PHE A 76 4.60 -1.62 25.13
CA PHE A 76 3.37 -2.04 25.80
C PHE A 76 2.21 -1.86 24.82
N VAL A 77 1.02 -2.38 25.14
CA VAL A 77 -0.18 -2.18 24.31
C VAL A 77 -0.97 -1.00 24.89
N VAL A 78 -1.41 -0.08 24.04
CA VAL A 78 -1.96 1.22 24.45
C VAL A 78 -3.49 1.18 24.51
N ASP A 79 -4.08 1.73 25.57
CA ASP A 79 -5.49 2.09 25.65
C ASP A 79 -5.66 3.58 25.28
N TYR A 80 -5.82 3.85 23.99
CA TYR A 80 -6.02 5.21 23.50
C TYR A 80 -7.30 5.86 24.03
N GLY A 81 -8.32 5.07 24.41
CA GLY A 81 -9.57 5.59 24.96
C GLY A 81 -9.39 6.24 26.34
N LYS A 82 -8.36 5.82 27.09
CA LYS A 82 -8.01 6.38 28.41
C LYS A 82 -6.82 7.33 28.39
N SER A 83 -6.17 7.52 27.25
CA SER A 83 -5.07 8.47 27.10
C SER A 83 -5.63 9.91 27.02
N GLN A 84 -4.95 10.91 27.57
CA GLN A 84 -5.43 12.29 27.57
C GLN A 84 -4.29 13.29 27.65
N GLY A 85 -4.30 14.34 26.82
CA GLY A 85 -3.29 15.39 26.87
C GLY A 85 -1.88 14.80 26.70
N ASN A 86 -1.01 15.04 27.68
CA ASN A 86 0.36 14.50 27.71
C ASN A 86 0.47 13.08 28.32
N TRP A 87 -0.65 12.38 28.54
CA TRP A 87 -0.68 11.12 29.28
C TRP A 87 -1.11 9.94 28.41
N ILE A 88 -0.31 8.88 28.42
CA ILE A 88 -0.58 7.64 27.68
C ILE A 88 -1.01 6.54 28.65
N ALA A 89 -2.15 5.90 28.37
CA ALA A 89 -2.64 4.77 29.13
C ALA A 89 -2.27 3.45 28.44
N ASP A 90 -1.80 2.45 29.19
CA ASP A 90 -1.61 1.10 28.67
C ASP A 90 -2.83 0.21 28.92
N ALA A 91 -2.83 -0.99 28.32
CA ALA A 91 -3.92 -1.96 28.41
C ALA A 91 -4.08 -2.56 29.83
N ASP A 92 -3.10 -2.36 30.71
CA ASP A 92 -3.13 -2.80 32.10
C ASP A 92 -3.75 -1.72 33.03
N GLY A 93 -4.01 -0.53 32.50
CA GLY A 93 -4.56 0.60 33.25
C GLY A 93 -3.51 1.54 33.84
N ASN A 94 -2.22 1.33 33.54
CA ASN A 94 -1.19 2.30 33.90
C ASN A 94 -1.36 3.57 33.07
N VAL A 95 -1.11 4.74 33.66
CA VAL A 95 -1.13 6.04 32.99
C VAL A 95 0.21 6.74 33.21
N LEU A 96 0.93 6.98 32.12
CA LEU A 96 2.30 7.49 32.11
C LEU A 96 2.36 8.89 31.48
N LEU A 97 3.25 9.73 31.98
CA LEU A 97 3.62 10.97 31.30
C LEU A 97 4.37 10.63 30.02
N ASP A 98 3.86 11.04 28.87
CA ASP A 98 4.44 10.74 27.56
C ASP A 98 5.31 11.89 27.04
N VAL A 99 6.61 11.65 27.05
CA VAL A 99 7.65 12.56 26.50
C VAL A 99 8.22 11.98 25.20
N PHE A 100 7.52 11.05 24.55
CA PHE A 100 7.90 10.45 23.27
C PHE A 100 6.87 10.68 22.15
N ALA A 101 5.60 10.86 22.52
CA ALA A 101 4.50 11.28 21.65
C ALA A 101 4.37 10.44 20.37
N GLN A 102 4.41 9.11 20.51
CA GLN A 102 4.37 8.16 19.40
C GLN A 102 5.46 8.47 18.34
N ILE A 103 6.71 8.55 18.79
CA ILE A 103 7.87 8.94 17.96
C ILE A 103 7.65 10.32 17.34
N ALA A 104 7.36 11.31 18.19
CA ALA A 104 7.17 12.71 17.82
C ALA A 104 6.05 12.94 16.79
N SER A 105 4.96 12.16 16.80
CA SER A 105 3.86 12.27 15.81
C SER A 105 2.55 12.83 16.35
N ILE A 106 2.38 12.90 17.67
CA ILE A 106 1.24 13.61 18.28
C ILE A 106 1.67 15.06 18.58
N ALA A 107 0.95 16.04 18.00
CA ALA A 107 1.28 17.46 18.18
C ALA A 107 0.59 18.07 19.40
N ILE A 108 -0.72 17.91 19.55
CA ILE A 108 -1.55 18.71 20.47
C ILE A 108 -2.26 17.89 21.57
N GLY A 109 -1.71 16.73 21.93
CA GLY A 109 -2.25 15.88 23.01
C GLY A 109 -3.15 14.73 22.53
N TYR A 110 -3.20 13.65 23.32
CA TYR A 110 -4.16 12.56 23.14
C TYR A 110 -5.59 13.04 23.40
N ASN A 111 -6.54 12.56 22.59
CA ASN A 111 -7.97 12.88 22.70
C ASN A 111 -8.25 14.40 22.80
N ASN A 112 -7.56 15.19 21.97
CA ASN A 112 -7.69 16.64 21.94
C ASN A 112 -9.15 17.08 21.64
N PRO A 113 -9.76 17.95 22.48
CA PRO A 113 -11.13 18.40 22.29
C PRO A 113 -11.40 19.09 20.95
N ASP A 114 -10.46 19.85 20.42
CA ASP A 114 -10.61 20.56 19.15
C ASP A 114 -10.68 19.56 17.98
N LEU A 115 -9.89 18.48 18.04
CA LEU A 115 -9.96 17.37 17.08
C LEU A 115 -11.22 16.51 17.25
N LEU A 116 -11.67 16.29 18.49
CA LEU A 116 -12.94 15.60 18.76
C LEU A 116 -14.14 16.41 18.27
N ALA A 117 -14.10 17.74 18.37
CA ALA A 117 -15.12 18.63 17.82
C ALA A 117 -15.12 18.56 16.28
N LEU A 118 -13.94 18.61 15.64
CA LEU A 118 -13.81 18.40 14.19
C LEU A 118 -14.41 17.05 13.76
N ALA A 119 -14.12 15.98 14.49
CA ALA A 119 -14.59 14.63 14.15
C ALA A 119 -16.12 14.46 14.15
N LYS A 120 -16.84 15.39 14.80
CA LYS A 120 -18.31 15.41 14.88
C LYS A 120 -18.96 16.29 13.81
N THR A 121 -18.18 16.91 12.93
CA THR A 121 -18.71 17.75 11.85
C THR A 121 -19.11 16.91 10.64
N ASP A 122 -20.15 17.33 9.93
CA ASP A 122 -20.60 16.67 8.70
C ASP A 122 -19.51 16.67 7.61
N GLU A 123 -18.70 17.75 7.54
CA GLU A 123 -17.55 17.84 6.62
C GLU A 123 -16.56 16.70 6.89
N PHE A 124 -16.20 16.47 8.16
CA PHE A 124 -15.26 15.42 8.55
C PHE A 124 -15.82 14.02 8.32
N ILE A 125 -17.10 13.80 8.68
CA ILE A 125 -17.80 12.52 8.44
C ILE A 125 -17.80 12.21 6.94
N THR A 126 -18.15 13.20 6.11
CA THR A 126 -18.20 13.05 4.65
C THR A 126 -16.82 12.70 4.08
N MET A 127 -15.76 13.42 4.47
CA MET A 127 -14.40 13.14 3.99
C MET A 127 -13.87 11.78 4.47
N THR A 128 -14.26 11.35 5.68
CA THR A 128 -13.83 10.05 6.22
C THR A 128 -14.48 8.88 5.48
N MET A 129 -15.72 9.03 5.02
CA MET A 129 -16.42 8.00 4.23
C MET A 129 -15.97 7.95 2.77
N ASN A 130 -15.46 9.06 2.22
CA ASN A 130 -15.15 9.21 0.80
C ASN A 130 -13.67 9.53 0.58
N ARG A 131 -12.85 8.48 0.46
CA ARG A 131 -11.42 8.66 0.22
C ARG A 131 -11.12 8.98 -1.24
N ALA A 132 -10.95 10.27 -1.54
CA ALA A 132 -10.67 10.77 -2.89
C ALA A 132 -9.32 10.28 -3.44
N ALA A 133 -9.30 9.94 -4.73
CA ALA A 133 -8.06 9.89 -5.50
C ALA A 133 -7.68 11.31 -5.93
N LEU A 134 -7.05 12.07 -5.01
CA LEU A 134 -6.91 13.53 -5.08
C LEU A 134 -6.31 14.06 -6.38
N GLY A 135 -5.45 13.29 -7.05
CA GLY A 135 -4.83 13.68 -8.30
C GLY A 135 -5.78 13.70 -9.51
N SER A 136 -6.91 12.98 -9.45
CA SER A 136 -7.91 12.92 -10.52
C SER A 136 -9.26 13.47 -10.10
N PHE A 137 -9.67 13.21 -8.86
CA PHE A 137 -11.02 13.49 -8.36
C PHE A 137 -10.97 14.21 -6.99
N PRO A 138 -10.40 15.42 -6.92
CA PRO A 138 -10.36 16.17 -5.67
C PRO A 138 -11.78 16.57 -5.23
N PRO A 139 -12.07 16.64 -3.92
CA PRO A 139 -13.35 17.16 -3.43
C PRO A 139 -13.47 18.66 -3.73
N THR A 140 -14.71 19.16 -3.80
CA THR A 140 -15.01 20.56 -4.16
C THR A 140 -14.39 21.60 -3.22
N ASN A 141 -14.15 21.24 -1.96
CA ASN A 141 -13.51 22.09 -0.95
C ASN A 141 -11.99 21.89 -0.84
N TRP A 142 -11.34 21.10 -1.73
CA TRP A 142 -9.91 20.77 -1.60
C TRP A 142 -9.02 22.02 -1.57
N GLN A 143 -9.29 23.01 -2.43
CA GLN A 143 -8.54 24.26 -2.45
C GLN A 143 -8.60 24.97 -1.09
N GLU A 144 -9.80 25.16 -0.54
CA GLU A 144 -10.00 25.81 0.75
C GLU A 144 -9.31 25.05 1.89
N LEU A 145 -9.41 23.71 1.91
CA LEU A 145 -8.75 22.87 2.91
C LEU A 145 -7.23 23.07 2.91
N VAL A 146 -6.63 23.10 1.72
CA VAL A 146 -5.19 23.33 1.59
C VAL A 146 -4.85 24.77 1.99
N GLU A 147 -5.53 25.78 1.45
CA GLU A 147 -5.22 27.20 1.70
C GLU A 147 -5.36 27.60 3.18
N THR A 148 -6.43 27.13 3.83
CA THR A 148 -6.73 27.47 5.24
C THR A 148 -6.03 26.57 6.27
N GLY A 149 -5.35 25.51 5.80
CA GLY A 149 -4.57 24.58 6.62
C GLY A 149 -3.09 24.65 6.27
N LEU A 150 -2.62 23.68 5.49
CA LEU A 150 -1.21 23.54 5.08
C LEU A 150 -0.65 24.83 4.44
N GLY A 151 -1.49 25.55 3.70
CA GLY A 151 -1.17 26.83 3.07
C GLY A 151 -0.90 27.98 4.03
N THR A 152 -1.23 27.87 5.32
CA THR A 152 -0.97 28.93 6.31
C THR A 152 0.42 28.83 6.93
N VAL A 153 1.11 27.70 6.73
CA VAL A 153 2.40 27.38 7.35
C VAL A 153 3.47 27.02 6.31
N LYS A 154 3.37 27.58 5.09
CA LYS A 154 4.36 27.34 4.04
C LYS A 154 5.73 27.85 4.49
N PRO A 155 6.82 27.08 4.30
CA PRO A 155 8.18 27.59 4.48
C PRO A 155 8.43 28.85 3.63
N LYS A 156 9.26 29.77 4.13
CA LYS A 156 9.56 31.01 3.43
C LYS A 156 10.14 30.73 2.03
N GLY A 157 9.51 31.32 1.01
CA GLY A 157 9.96 31.20 -0.37
C GLY A 157 9.55 29.91 -1.10
N LEU A 158 8.68 29.09 -0.50
CA LEU A 158 8.08 27.92 -1.15
C LEU A 158 6.56 28.07 -1.27
N ASN A 159 6.05 28.13 -2.50
CA ASN A 159 4.64 28.48 -2.76
C ASN A 159 3.76 27.34 -3.25
N ASN A 160 4.32 26.15 -3.51
CA ASN A 160 3.59 24.98 -3.98
C ASN A 160 3.73 23.82 -2.98
N ILE A 161 2.80 22.88 -3.07
CA ILE A 161 2.75 21.71 -2.20
C ILE A 161 2.39 20.46 -3.01
N PHE A 162 3.01 19.34 -2.66
CA PHE A 162 2.58 18.00 -3.05
C PHE A 162 2.22 17.22 -1.78
N THR A 163 1.01 16.68 -1.71
CA THR A 163 0.52 15.90 -0.57
C THR A 163 0.81 14.40 -0.74
N ALA A 164 1.16 13.75 0.37
CA ALA A 164 1.61 12.37 0.44
C ALA A 164 1.02 11.68 1.68
N MET A 165 1.24 10.37 1.82
CA MET A 165 0.66 9.57 2.91
C MET A 165 1.53 9.48 4.16
N CYS A 166 2.85 9.57 4.02
CA CYS A 166 3.82 9.43 5.11
C CYS A 166 5.16 10.08 4.75
N GLY A 167 6.07 10.20 5.73
CA GLY A 167 7.41 10.79 5.52
C GLY A 167 8.24 10.11 4.44
N SER A 168 8.24 8.76 4.38
CA SER A 168 9.01 8.03 3.36
C SER A 168 8.56 8.39 1.94
N CYS A 169 7.25 8.37 1.68
CA CYS A 169 6.74 8.71 0.35
C CYS A 169 6.78 10.21 0.05
N ALA A 170 6.78 11.09 1.06
CA ALA A 170 7.08 12.51 0.88
C ALA A 170 8.52 12.69 0.37
N ASN A 171 9.50 12.06 1.04
CA ASN A 171 10.91 12.10 0.63
C ASN A 171 11.12 11.48 -0.75
N GLU A 172 10.53 10.31 -1.06
CA GLU A 172 10.71 9.70 -2.38
C GLU A 172 10.10 10.53 -3.52
N ASN A 173 8.94 11.17 -3.30
CA ASN A 173 8.38 12.07 -4.31
C ASN A 173 9.17 13.39 -4.42
N ALA A 174 9.81 13.87 -3.35
CA ALA A 174 10.78 14.97 -3.43
C ALA A 174 12.03 14.57 -4.23
N PHE A 175 12.55 13.35 -4.05
CA PHE A 175 13.65 12.82 -4.87
C PHE A 175 13.26 12.79 -6.35
N LYS A 176 12.11 12.20 -6.68
CA LYS A 176 11.60 12.18 -8.06
C LYS A 176 11.43 13.59 -8.63
N ALA A 177 10.85 14.52 -7.87
CA ALA A 177 10.73 15.92 -8.29
C ALA A 177 12.10 16.52 -8.61
N SER A 178 13.09 16.30 -7.74
CA SER A 178 14.46 16.80 -7.96
C SER A 178 15.14 16.16 -9.18
N PHE A 179 14.98 14.85 -9.41
CA PHE A 179 15.52 14.17 -10.59
C PHE A 179 14.88 14.67 -11.88
N MET A 180 13.56 14.86 -11.88
CA MET A 180 12.84 15.38 -13.03
C MET A 180 13.22 16.83 -13.34
N ALA A 181 13.33 17.68 -12.33
CA ALA A 181 13.76 19.06 -12.50
C ALA A 181 15.22 19.14 -12.97
N TYR A 182 16.10 18.27 -12.44
CA TYR A 182 17.49 18.18 -12.87
C TYR A 182 17.60 17.80 -14.36
N ARG A 183 16.88 16.76 -14.80
CA ARG A 183 16.85 16.34 -16.21
C ARG A 183 16.15 17.34 -17.12
N ALA A 184 15.11 18.03 -16.64
CA ALA A 184 14.46 19.10 -17.40
C ALA A 184 15.44 20.25 -17.68
N ARG A 185 16.25 20.62 -16.67
CA ARG A 185 17.30 21.64 -16.85
C ARG A 185 18.38 21.21 -17.85
N GLU A 186 18.80 19.95 -17.84
CA GLU A 186 19.80 19.44 -18.79
C GLU A 186 19.26 19.32 -20.22
N ARG A 187 18.00 18.87 -20.38
CA ARG A 187 17.37 18.71 -21.69
C ARG A 187 16.91 20.05 -22.28
N GLY A 188 16.62 21.03 -21.42
CA GLY A 188 15.83 22.22 -21.74
C GLY A 188 14.37 22.02 -21.33
N GLU A 189 13.79 22.97 -20.60
CA GLU A 189 12.48 22.81 -19.93
C GLU A 189 11.31 22.51 -20.87
N GLN A 190 11.41 22.96 -22.12
CA GLN A 190 10.40 22.77 -23.17
C GLN A 190 10.74 21.63 -24.15
N ALA A 191 11.86 20.94 -23.93
CA ALA A 191 12.29 19.86 -24.83
C ALA A 191 11.44 18.60 -24.62
N GLN A 192 11.04 17.98 -25.73
CA GLN A 192 10.35 16.68 -25.72
C GLN A 192 11.31 15.54 -25.35
N PHE A 193 10.77 14.44 -24.83
CA PHE A 193 11.54 13.23 -24.58
C PHE A 193 11.96 12.57 -25.90
N THR A 194 13.18 12.04 -25.95
CA THR A 194 13.64 11.31 -27.13
C THR A 194 13.03 9.90 -27.18
N PRO A 195 12.88 9.28 -28.37
CA PRO A 195 12.47 7.88 -28.47
C PRO A 195 13.37 6.91 -27.70
N GLU A 196 14.67 7.22 -27.61
CA GLU A 196 15.63 6.45 -26.83
C GLU A 196 15.37 6.57 -25.33
N GLU A 197 15.13 7.79 -24.81
CA GLU A 197 14.74 7.99 -23.41
C GLU A 197 13.46 7.22 -23.07
N MET A 198 12.44 7.27 -23.95
CA MET A 198 11.16 6.59 -23.72
C MET A 198 11.28 5.06 -23.76
N SER A 199 12.10 4.51 -24.65
CA SER A 199 12.26 3.06 -24.79
C SER A 199 13.17 2.46 -23.72
N SER A 200 14.28 3.12 -23.39
CA SER A 200 15.23 2.67 -22.36
C SER A 200 14.65 2.77 -20.95
N CYS A 201 13.83 3.79 -20.63
CA CYS A 201 13.25 3.91 -19.29
C CYS A 201 12.35 2.71 -18.94
N MET A 202 11.65 2.14 -19.92
CA MET A 202 10.79 0.97 -19.72
C MET A 202 11.56 -0.32 -19.45
N LYS A 203 12.88 -0.30 -19.65
CA LYS A 203 13.81 -1.39 -19.33
C LYS A 203 14.67 -1.11 -18.09
N ASN A 204 14.42 0.01 -17.40
CA ASN A 204 15.25 0.54 -16.32
C ASN A 204 16.69 0.89 -16.78
N GLU A 205 16.86 1.29 -18.04
CA GLU A 205 18.16 1.59 -18.65
C GLU A 205 18.30 3.10 -18.94
N SER A 206 19.55 3.56 -19.01
CA SER A 206 19.88 4.90 -19.52
C SER A 206 19.66 4.99 -21.04
N PRO A 207 19.40 6.19 -21.59
CA PRO A 207 19.31 7.49 -20.91
C PRO A 207 17.97 7.76 -20.21
N GLY A 208 16.95 6.92 -20.42
CA GLY A 208 15.60 7.11 -19.88
C GLY A 208 15.50 7.02 -18.37
N SER A 209 16.24 6.07 -17.77
CA SER A 209 16.50 5.96 -16.33
C SER A 209 17.94 6.42 -16.05
N PRO A 210 18.15 7.70 -15.71
CA PRO A 210 19.50 8.24 -15.54
C PRO A 210 20.10 7.78 -14.20
N ASP A 211 21.43 7.68 -14.14
CA ASP A 211 22.17 7.37 -12.91
C ASP A 211 22.34 8.60 -11.99
N LEU A 212 21.23 9.28 -11.69
CA LEU A 212 21.24 10.42 -10.77
C LEU A 212 21.20 9.94 -9.32
N THR A 213 21.82 10.72 -8.45
CA THR A 213 22.01 10.36 -7.04
C THR A 213 21.49 11.42 -6.08
N ILE A 214 21.15 10.98 -4.86
CA ILE A 214 20.84 11.85 -3.72
C ILE A 214 22.00 11.76 -2.73
N LEU A 215 22.63 12.89 -2.41
CA LEU A 215 23.64 12.94 -1.36
C LEU A 215 22.96 13.00 0.01
N SER A 216 23.41 12.15 0.94
CA SER A 216 22.98 12.18 2.35
C SER A 216 24.15 12.09 3.31
N PHE A 217 23.86 12.02 4.62
CA PHE A 217 24.86 12.01 5.68
C PHE A 217 24.91 10.68 6.45
N THR A 218 26.04 10.37 7.09
CA THR A 218 26.12 9.31 8.10
C THR A 218 25.11 9.59 9.22
N SER A 219 24.60 8.54 9.86
CA SER A 219 23.59 8.60 10.93
C SER A 219 22.20 9.12 10.52
N ALA A 220 22.00 9.60 9.28
CA ALA A 220 20.71 10.14 8.83
C ALA A 220 19.56 9.11 8.82
N PHE A 221 18.31 9.57 8.92
CA PHE A 221 17.11 8.76 8.73
C PHE A 221 16.04 9.49 7.92
N HIS A 222 15.77 8.99 6.72
CA HIS A 222 14.85 9.60 5.76
C HIS A 222 13.66 8.68 5.39
N GLY A 223 13.58 7.49 5.97
CA GLY A 223 12.50 6.53 5.70
C GLY A 223 13.00 5.12 5.42
N ARG A 224 12.06 4.24 5.04
CA ARG A 224 12.31 2.80 4.87
C ARG A 224 11.84 2.22 3.52
N LEU A 225 11.43 3.05 2.58
CA LEU A 225 11.24 2.65 1.17
C LEU A 225 12.59 2.67 0.44
N PHE A 226 12.77 1.93 -0.67
CA PHE A 226 14.09 1.70 -1.27
C PHE A 226 14.95 2.96 -1.51
N GLY A 227 14.36 4.05 -2.01
CA GLY A 227 15.06 5.32 -2.21
C GLY A 227 15.38 6.01 -0.88
N SER A 228 14.36 6.21 -0.05
CA SER A 228 14.53 6.82 1.30
C SER A 228 15.48 6.05 2.21
N LEU A 229 15.52 4.73 2.10
CA LEU A 229 16.43 3.85 2.83
C LEU A 229 17.86 3.90 2.25
N SER A 230 17.98 4.14 0.94
CA SER A 230 19.28 4.40 0.31
C SER A 230 19.88 5.75 0.72
N ALA A 231 19.08 6.71 1.18
CA ALA A 231 19.55 7.93 1.84
C ALA A 231 19.77 7.77 3.37
N THR A 232 19.17 6.75 4.02
CA THR A 232 19.25 6.50 5.47
C THR A 232 20.57 5.82 5.87
N ARG A 233 21.19 6.24 6.99
CA ARG A 233 22.44 5.69 7.55
C ARG A 233 22.41 5.55 9.09
N SER A 234 21.22 5.44 9.66
CA SER A 234 20.98 5.44 11.11
C SER A 234 21.48 4.18 11.86
N LYS A 235 21.00 2.99 11.49
CA LYS A 235 21.32 1.72 12.17
C LYS A 235 21.45 0.59 11.17
N ALA A 236 22.37 -0.35 11.42
CA ALA A 236 22.59 -1.50 10.54
C ALA A 236 21.32 -2.34 10.35
N ILE A 237 20.55 -2.59 11.42
CA ILE A 237 19.31 -3.38 11.36
C ILE A 237 18.21 -2.75 10.49
N HIS A 238 18.31 -1.45 10.17
CA HIS A 238 17.39 -0.82 9.23
C HIS A 238 17.72 -1.15 7.77
N LYS A 239 18.94 -1.64 7.51
CA LYS A 239 19.55 -1.70 6.17
C LYS A 239 20.01 -3.08 5.72
N LEU A 240 20.34 -3.98 6.64
CA LEU A 240 20.77 -5.34 6.32
C LEU A 240 19.74 -6.03 5.43
N ASP A 241 20.24 -6.84 4.48
CA ASP A 241 19.46 -7.68 3.56
C ASP A 241 18.56 -6.95 2.53
N ILE A 242 18.65 -5.61 2.44
CA ILE A 242 17.82 -4.80 1.53
C ILE A 242 18.66 -4.20 0.39
N PRO A 243 18.30 -4.42 -0.89
CA PRO A 243 18.94 -3.73 -2.02
C PRO A 243 18.97 -2.22 -1.86
N SER A 244 20.05 -1.57 -2.30
CA SER A 244 20.20 -0.12 -2.18
C SER A 244 20.89 0.50 -3.39
N PHE A 245 20.67 1.80 -3.57
CA PHE A 245 21.33 2.61 -4.59
C PHE A 245 22.73 3.04 -4.13
N LYS A 246 23.68 3.08 -5.07
CA LYS A 246 25.06 3.55 -4.84
C LYS A 246 25.12 5.07 -4.75
N TRP A 247 24.40 5.65 -3.80
CA TRP A 247 24.35 7.10 -3.59
C TRP A 247 25.43 7.58 -2.62
N PRO A 248 25.99 8.79 -2.83
CA PRO A 248 27.04 9.31 -1.98
C PRO A 248 26.56 9.58 -0.54
N VAL A 249 27.46 9.34 0.40
CA VAL A 249 27.28 9.65 1.81
C VAL A 249 28.48 10.45 2.32
N VAL A 250 28.22 11.51 3.06
CA VAL A 250 29.25 12.32 3.72
C VAL A 250 29.13 12.15 5.24
N ALA A 251 30.26 12.19 5.94
CA ALA A 251 30.24 12.16 7.40
C ALA A 251 29.51 13.40 7.96
N TRP A 252 28.61 13.18 8.93
CA TRP A 252 28.08 14.28 9.73
C TRP A 252 29.22 14.90 10.57
N PRO A 253 29.27 16.22 10.79
CA PRO A 253 30.30 16.84 11.62
C PRO A 253 30.30 16.28 13.05
N ASP A 254 31.48 15.96 13.58
CA ASP A 254 31.67 15.48 14.96
C ASP A 254 31.56 16.65 15.96
N VAL A 255 30.33 17.06 16.24
CA VAL A 255 30.02 18.18 17.16
C VAL A 255 30.20 17.74 18.61
N LYS A 256 31.01 18.50 19.35
CA LYS A 256 31.33 18.31 20.77
C LYS A 256 30.51 19.22 21.67
N TYR A 257 30.24 18.73 22.88
CA TYR A 257 29.40 19.39 23.90
C TYR A 257 30.17 19.49 25.23
N PRO A 258 29.94 20.53 26.05
CA PRO A 258 29.03 21.67 25.82
C PRO A 258 29.48 22.57 24.67
N LEU A 259 28.53 23.12 23.90
CA LEU A 259 28.83 23.90 22.68
C LEU A 259 29.70 25.13 22.98
N SER A 260 29.45 25.79 24.11
CA SER A 260 30.20 26.97 24.57
C SER A 260 31.69 26.71 24.80
N GLN A 261 32.09 25.45 25.05
CA GLN A 261 33.47 25.06 25.33
C GLN A 261 34.22 24.55 24.09
N HIS A 262 33.51 24.24 23.00
CA HIS A 262 34.08 23.58 21.81
C HIS A 262 33.76 24.32 20.50
N ALA A 263 33.45 25.62 20.56
CA ALA A 263 33.02 26.40 19.39
C ALA A 263 34.02 26.34 18.22
N ARG A 264 35.32 26.37 18.49
CA ARG A 264 36.37 26.31 17.45
C ARG A 264 36.46 24.93 16.81
N GLU A 265 36.51 23.88 17.62
CA GLU A 265 36.58 22.50 17.13
C GLU A 265 35.34 22.14 16.30
N ASN A 266 34.15 22.57 16.74
CA ASN A 266 32.91 22.34 16.03
C ASN A 266 32.89 23.07 14.69
N ALA A 267 33.32 24.34 14.64
CA ALA A 267 33.41 25.08 13.38
C ALA A 267 34.37 24.43 12.37
N GLU A 268 35.50 23.87 12.83
CA GLU A 268 36.42 23.14 11.95
C GLU A 268 35.82 21.81 11.46
N ALA A 269 35.17 21.04 12.34
CA ALA A 269 34.48 19.81 11.95
C ALA A 269 33.38 20.05 10.90
N GLU A 270 32.58 21.12 11.08
CA GLU A 270 31.56 21.56 10.12
C GLU A 270 32.19 21.97 8.78
N LYS A 271 33.30 22.71 8.80
CA LYS A 271 34.03 23.08 7.59
C LYS A 271 34.57 21.88 6.82
N VAL A 272 35.11 20.88 7.52
CA VAL A 272 35.56 19.61 6.91
C VAL A 272 34.39 18.89 6.25
N ALA A 273 33.24 18.80 6.91
CA ALA A 273 32.04 18.18 6.34
C ALA A 273 31.54 18.94 5.09
N LEU A 274 31.54 20.28 5.11
CA LEU A 274 31.17 21.11 3.95
C LEU A 274 32.11 20.88 2.75
N ALA A 275 33.43 20.82 3.00
CA ALA A 275 34.41 20.54 1.96
C ALA A 275 34.18 19.15 1.33
N ALA A 276 33.88 18.14 2.15
CA ALA A 276 33.56 16.79 1.68
C ALA A 276 32.25 16.73 0.88
N VAL A 277 31.23 17.51 1.25
CA VAL A 277 30.00 17.65 0.44
C VAL A 277 30.32 18.25 -0.94
N GLU A 278 31.10 19.33 -0.98
CA GLU A 278 31.48 19.96 -2.24
C GLU A 278 32.33 19.01 -3.12
N GLU A 279 33.27 18.29 -2.51
CA GLU A 279 34.09 17.29 -3.21
C GLU A 279 33.24 16.16 -3.81
N ALA A 280 32.27 15.62 -3.06
CA ALA A 280 31.36 14.59 -3.54
C ALA A 280 30.54 15.06 -4.75
N ILE A 281 30.02 16.30 -4.71
CA ILE A 281 29.28 16.89 -5.83
C ILE A 281 30.18 17.11 -7.05
N VAL A 282 31.38 17.66 -6.85
CA VAL A 282 32.33 17.98 -7.94
C VAL A 282 32.88 16.72 -8.60
N SER A 283 33.25 15.71 -7.82
CA SER A 283 33.76 14.43 -8.34
C SER A 283 32.69 13.68 -9.15
N ALA A 284 31.43 13.70 -8.71
CA ALA A 284 30.29 13.18 -9.47
C ALA A 284 30.09 13.88 -10.80
N LYS A 285 30.12 15.21 -10.79
CA LYS A 285 29.97 16.01 -12.01
C LYS A 285 31.11 15.80 -13.00
N LYS A 286 32.33 15.53 -12.52
CA LYS A 286 33.51 15.22 -13.35
C LYS A 286 33.56 13.76 -13.82
N GLY A 287 32.67 12.90 -13.34
CA GLY A 287 32.69 11.46 -13.64
C GLY A 287 33.88 10.71 -13.02
N THR A 288 34.48 11.24 -11.95
CA THR A 288 35.63 10.62 -11.27
C THR A 288 35.22 9.84 -10.00
N SER A 289 33.94 9.85 -9.65
CA SER A 289 33.36 9.06 -8.55
C SER A 289 32.87 7.69 -9.02
N SER A 290 32.56 6.82 -8.07
CA SER A 290 31.94 5.49 -8.31
C SER A 290 30.41 5.54 -8.48
N TYR A 291 29.84 6.73 -8.51
CA TYR A 291 28.40 7.04 -8.53
C TYR A 291 28.13 8.21 -9.47
N GLY A 292 26.94 8.27 -10.07
CA GLY A 292 26.59 9.33 -11.01
C GLY A 292 26.24 10.69 -10.38
N PRO A 293 25.86 11.69 -11.20
CA PRO A 293 25.67 13.08 -10.77
C PRO A 293 24.71 13.26 -9.59
N VAL A 294 25.07 14.14 -8.67
CA VAL A 294 24.22 14.48 -7.51
C VAL A 294 23.12 15.44 -7.95
N ALA A 295 21.88 14.98 -7.96
CA ALA A 295 20.73 15.82 -8.30
C ALA A 295 20.24 16.64 -7.10
N ALA A 296 20.27 16.05 -5.90
CA ALA A 296 19.88 16.71 -4.68
C ALA A 296 20.70 16.25 -3.47
N LEU A 297 20.78 17.11 -2.47
CA LEU A 297 21.24 16.81 -1.12
C LEU A 297 20.03 16.82 -0.19
N ILE A 298 19.88 15.76 0.61
CA ILE A 298 18.85 15.68 1.66
C ILE A 298 19.49 15.79 3.05
N VAL A 299 18.87 16.58 3.93
CA VAL A 299 19.37 16.82 5.29
C VAL A 299 18.23 17.01 6.30
N GLU A 300 18.33 16.37 7.46
CA GLU A 300 17.47 16.65 8.62
C GLU A 300 18.01 17.90 9.36
N PRO A 301 17.15 18.81 9.86
CA PRO A 301 17.66 19.93 10.63
C PRO A 301 18.38 19.55 11.93
N ILE A 302 17.91 18.47 12.56
CA ILE A 302 18.54 17.78 13.67
C ILE A 302 18.37 16.28 13.36
N GLN A 303 19.46 15.55 13.16
CA GLN A 303 19.38 14.14 12.82
C GLN A 303 18.79 13.36 13.99
N SER A 304 17.62 12.75 13.80
CA SER A 304 16.86 12.22 14.94
C SER A 304 17.26 10.79 15.30
N GLU A 305 16.88 9.80 14.47
CA GLU A 305 17.15 8.38 14.78
C GLU A 305 18.64 8.07 14.93
N GLY A 306 19.48 8.84 14.23
CA GLY A 306 20.94 8.79 14.27
C GLY A 306 21.59 9.18 15.59
N GLY A 307 20.82 9.70 16.55
CA GLY A 307 21.34 10.08 17.86
C GLY A 307 21.19 11.56 18.20
N ASP A 308 20.17 12.25 17.70
CA ASP A 308 19.94 13.68 17.97
C ASP A 308 21.19 14.53 17.64
N ASN A 309 21.75 14.39 16.44
CA ASN A 309 22.96 15.12 16.05
C ASN A 309 22.59 16.53 15.59
N HIS A 310 23.15 17.55 16.24
CA HIS A 310 22.99 18.96 15.88
C HIS A 310 24.19 19.46 15.06
N ALA A 311 24.01 20.59 14.39
CA ALA A 311 25.05 21.43 13.80
C ALA A 311 24.62 22.90 13.92
N ALA A 312 25.57 23.83 13.84
CA ALA A 312 25.28 25.25 13.90
C ALA A 312 24.54 25.73 12.64
N PRO A 313 23.73 26.81 12.72
CA PRO A 313 23.14 27.46 11.54
C PRO A 313 24.12 27.71 10.38
N ALA A 314 25.37 28.07 10.68
CA ALA A 314 26.42 28.33 9.70
C ALA A 314 26.72 27.11 8.80
N PHE A 315 26.64 25.89 9.35
CA PHE A 315 26.80 24.67 8.56
C PHE A 315 25.70 24.54 7.49
N PHE A 316 24.44 24.75 7.86
CA PHE A 316 23.32 24.66 6.92
C PHE A 316 23.31 25.79 5.89
N GLN A 317 23.75 27.00 6.27
CA GLN A 317 24.02 28.08 5.33
C GLN A 317 25.08 27.67 4.31
N GLY A 318 26.19 27.09 4.76
CA GLY A 318 27.24 26.54 3.89
C GLY A 318 26.73 25.46 2.95
N LEU A 319 25.88 24.54 3.43
CA LEU A 319 25.23 23.54 2.57
C LEU A 319 24.36 24.19 1.50
N ARG A 320 23.61 25.24 1.86
CA ARG A 320 22.79 25.97 0.88
C ARG A 320 23.65 26.66 -0.18
N ASP A 321 24.74 27.29 0.23
CA ASP A 321 25.64 27.99 -0.68
C ASP A 321 26.33 26.99 -1.64
N VAL A 322 26.81 25.85 -1.13
CA VAL A 322 27.42 24.78 -1.95
C VAL A 322 26.40 24.19 -2.94
N THR A 323 25.19 23.85 -2.48
CA THR A 323 24.16 23.28 -3.34
C THR A 323 23.78 24.26 -4.46
N LYS A 324 23.61 25.55 -4.14
CA LYS A 324 23.33 26.59 -5.14
C LYS A 324 24.46 26.78 -6.13
N LYS A 325 25.71 26.84 -5.66
CA LYS A 325 26.91 26.98 -6.50
C LYS A 325 26.99 25.91 -7.58
N HIS A 326 26.62 24.67 -7.25
CA HIS A 326 26.74 23.52 -8.16
C HIS A 326 25.44 23.12 -8.86
N GLY A 327 24.34 23.84 -8.62
CA GLY A 327 23.04 23.53 -9.20
C GLY A 327 22.43 22.23 -8.67
N VAL A 328 22.74 21.86 -7.43
CA VAL A 328 22.16 20.71 -6.71
C VAL A 328 20.96 21.22 -5.92
N PHE A 329 19.86 20.45 -5.90
CA PHE A 329 18.70 20.83 -5.08
C PHE A 329 18.95 20.52 -3.59
N MET A 330 18.42 21.35 -2.69
CA MET A 330 18.45 21.10 -1.25
C MET A 330 17.06 20.68 -0.76
N ILE A 331 16.99 19.47 -0.19
CA ILE A 331 15.81 18.90 0.44
C ILE A 331 16.02 18.94 1.95
N VAL A 332 15.17 19.70 2.66
CA VAL A 332 15.18 19.76 4.11
C VAL A 332 14.09 18.80 4.64
N ASP A 333 14.52 17.76 5.35
CA ASP A 333 13.65 16.74 5.93
C ASP A 333 13.15 17.18 7.31
N GLU A 334 12.00 17.82 7.34
CA GLU A 334 11.32 18.28 8.56
C GLU A 334 10.24 17.32 9.02
N VAL A 335 10.29 16.05 8.58
CA VAL A 335 9.35 15.01 9.01
C VAL A 335 9.31 14.88 10.54
N GLN A 336 10.42 15.08 11.25
CA GLN A 336 10.47 14.97 12.72
C GLN A 336 10.64 16.30 13.46
N THR A 337 11.39 17.25 12.90
CA THR A 337 11.70 18.54 13.54
C THR A 337 10.61 19.60 13.37
N GLY A 338 9.80 19.47 12.31
CA GLY A 338 8.77 20.44 11.98
C GLY A 338 7.58 20.42 12.93
N VAL A 339 6.68 21.39 12.71
CA VAL A 339 5.45 21.62 13.50
C VAL A 339 5.78 21.98 14.95
N GLY A 340 6.64 22.98 15.14
CA GLY A 340 6.79 23.67 16.43
C GLY A 340 7.74 23.02 17.44
N ALA A 341 8.16 21.77 17.24
CA ALA A 341 8.90 20.99 18.23
C ALA A 341 10.21 21.65 18.69
N THR A 342 10.82 22.44 17.81
CA THR A 342 12.09 23.12 18.04
C THR A 342 11.94 24.54 18.57
N GLY A 343 10.73 25.01 18.90
CA GLY A 343 10.46 26.42 19.21
C GLY A 343 10.37 27.33 17.97
N ALA A 344 10.39 26.74 16.78
CA ALA A 344 9.98 27.36 15.52
C ALA A 344 9.03 26.39 14.80
N PHE A 345 8.11 26.91 13.97
CA PHE A 345 7.19 26.04 13.25
C PHE A 345 7.97 25.09 12.33
N TRP A 346 8.94 25.62 11.58
CA TRP A 346 9.95 24.84 10.87
C TRP A 346 11.31 25.08 11.53
N ALA A 347 12.06 24.02 11.84
CA ALA A 347 13.36 24.17 12.48
C ALA A 347 14.36 24.95 11.61
N HIS A 348 14.29 24.81 10.28
CA HIS A 348 15.18 25.53 9.37
C HIS A 348 14.95 27.05 9.33
N ASP A 349 13.82 27.56 9.86
CA ASP A 349 13.61 29.01 10.00
C ASP A 349 14.69 29.64 10.91
N LYS A 350 15.29 28.85 11.83
CA LYS A 350 16.38 29.28 12.72
C LYS A 350 17.73 29.40 12.00
N TRP A 351 17.86 28.96 10.75
CA TRP A 351 19.14 28.98 10.04
C TRP A 351 19.47 30.28 9.35
N ASN A 352 18.48 31.15 9.09
CA ASN A 352 18.67 32.37 8.31
C ASN A 352 19.42 32.11 6.99
N LEU A 353 18.93 31.14 6.20
CA LEU A 353 19.57 30.77 4.93
C LEU A 353 19.66 31.96 3.96
N THR A 354 20.73 32.00 3.18
CA THR A 354 20.97 33.00 2.11
C THR A 354 19.92 32.94 1.01
N SER A 355 19.32 31.77 0.80
CA SER A 355 18.15 31.56 -0.04
C SER A 355 17.31 30.38 0.49
N PRO A 356 16.00 30.32 0.21
CA PRO A 356 15.15 29.21 0.63
C PRO A 356 15.70 27.86 0.18
N PRO A 357 15.45 26.75 0.90
CA PRO A 357 15.69 25.41 0.37
C PRO A 357 14.78 25.18 -0.85
N ASP A 358 15.05 24.14 -1.64
CA ASP A 358 14.26 23.86 -2.84
C ASP A 358 13.04 22.97 -2.53
N PHE A 359 13.17 22.12 -1.50
CA PHE A 359 12.09 21.28 -0.99
C PHE A 359 12.12 21.22 0.54
N VAL A 360 10.94 21.16 1.17
CA VAL A 360 10.79 20.88 2.61
C VAL A 360 9.76 19.77 2.78
N THR A 361 10.16 18.60 3.28
CA THR A 361 9.26 17.47 3.49
C THR A 361 8.73 17.45 4.92
N PHE A 362 7.50 16.98 5.11
CA PHE A 362 6.83 16.95 6.42
C PHE A 362 5.91 15.73 6.56
N SER A 363 5.65 15.32 7.80
CA SER A 363 4.76 14.21 8.18
C SER A 363 4.49 14.25 9.70
N LYS A 364 4.46 13.10 10.40
CA LYS A 364 4.39 12.97 11.87
C LYS A 364 3.45 13.97 12.56
N LYS A 365 3.95 15.00 13.27
CA LYS A 365 3.15 15.99 14.03
C LYS A 365 2.09 16.67 13.17
N MET A 366 2.32 16.81 11.87
CA MET A 366 1.35 17.37 10.95
C MET A 366 0.12 16.46 10.79
N GLN A 367 0.26 15.15 11.04
CA GLN A 367 -0.72 14.08 10.79
C GLN A 367 -1.24 13.96 9.35
N ALA A 368 -0.81 14.86 8.47
CA ALA A 368 -0.73 14.73 7.02
C ALA A 368 0.75 14.70 6.60
N ALA A 369 1.04 14.36 5.35
CA ALA A 369 2.40 14.37 4.82
C ALA A 369 2.49 15.03 3.45
N GLY A 370 3.69 15.41 3.04
CA GLY A 370 3.92 16.04 1.77
C GLY A 370 5.27 16.75 1.70
N PHE A 371 5.45 17.55 0.66
CA PHE A 371 6.56 18.46 0.57
C PHE A 371 6.16 19.79 -0.05
N TYR A 372 6.72 20.87 0.47
CA TYR A 372 6.66 22.20 -0.15
C TYR A 372 7.78 22.36 -1.16
N HIS A 373 7.50 23.10 -2.23
CA HIS A 373 8.45 23.37 -3.31
C HIS A 373 8.03 24.61 -4.13
N ASN A 374 8.81 24.95 -5.16
CA ASN A 374 8.48 26.02 -6.11
C ASN A 374 7.97 25.49 -7.44
N ILE A 375 7.34 26.37 -8.23
CA ILE A 375 6.70 25.98 -9.50
C ILE A 375 7.72 25.40 -10.49
N ASP A 376 8.96 25.90 -10.46
CA ASP A 376 10.07 25.46 -11.32
C ASP A 376 10.45 23.99 -11.09
N THR A 377 10.14 23.42 -9.93
CA THR A 377 10.40 22.00 -9.62
C THR A 377 9.14 21.12 -9.73
N ARG A 378 8.00 21.69 -10.14
CA ARG A 378 6.82 20.91 -10.50
C ARG A 378 7.13 20.13 -11.78
N PRO A 379 6.80 18.83 -11.86
CA PRO A 379 6.97 18.09 -13.10
C PRO A 379 6.20 18.74 -14.24
N SER A 380 6.85 18.91 -15.40
CA SER A 380 6.26 19.54 -16.59
C SER A 380 5.09 18.77 -17.19
N MET A 381 4.91 17.50 -16.81
CA MET A 381 3.80 16.66 -17.25
C MET A 381 3.12 15.97 -16.08
N ALA A 382 1.81 15.78 -16.21
CA ALA A 382 0.97 15.05 -15.27
C ALA A 382 1.42 13.58 -15.11
N TYR A 383 0.87 12.90 -14.11
CA TYR A 383 1.10 11.46 -13.83
C TYR A 383 2.54 11.04 -13.47
N ARG A 384 3.49 11.96 -13.32
CA ARG A 384 4.88 11.62 -12.94
C ARG A 384 5.12 11.60 -11.42
N ASN A 385 4.89 12.72 -10.75
CA ASN A 385 4.69 12.72 -9.30
C ASN A 385 3.20 12.49 -9.05
N TYR A 386 2.84 11.21 -8.87
CA TYR A 386 1.48 10.77 -8.74
C TYR A 386 1.43 9.47 -7.92
N ASN A 387 0.31 9.24 -7.24
CA ASN A 387 -0.10 7.95 -6.72
C ASN A 387 -1.63 7.97 -6.52
N THR A 388 -2.24 6.85 -6.14
CA THR A 388 -3.70 6.73 -6.04
C THR A 388 -4.33 7.81 -5.17
N TRP A 389 -3.76 8.11 -4.00
CA TRP A 389 -4.43 8.98 -3.01
C TRP A 389 -3.89 10.40 -2.96
N MET A 390 -2.61 10.62 -3.29
CA MET A 390 -1.92 11.91 -3.21
C MET A 390 -2.21 12.66 -1.89
N GLY A 391 -2.12 11.94 -0.77
CA GLY A 391 -2.53 12.43 0.54
C GLY A 391 -3.90 11.90 0.95
N ASP A 392 -4.54 12.56 1.91
CA ASP A 392 -5.85 12.18 2.43
C ASP A 392 -6.59 13.46 2.87
N PRO A 393 -7.77 13.77 2.31
CA PRO A 393 -8.56 14.93 2.71
C PRO A 393 -8.86 14.96 4.21
N THR A 394 -9.16 13.80 4.81
CA THR A 394 -9.46 13.67 6.24
C THR A 394 -8.24 14.08 7.08
N ARG A 395 -7.05 13.61 6.69
CA ARG A 395 -5.80 13.98 7.37
C ARG A 395 -5.44 15.46 7.15
N THR A 396 -5.79 16.02 6.00
CA THR A 396 -5.59 17.44 5.71
C THR A 396 -6.51 18.32 6.57
N MET A 397 -7.75 17.89 6.81
CA MET A 397 -8.66 18.54 7.76
C MET A 397 -8.13 18.48 9.20
N GLN A 398 -7.60 17.33 9.63
CA GLN A 398 -6.94 17.20 10.94
C GLN A 398 -5.73 18.13 11.04
N ALA A 399 -4.88 18.15 10.03
CA ALA A 399 -3.72 19.04 9.96
C ALA A 399 -4.13 20.52 10.06
N ARG A 400 -5.20 20.94 9.36
CA ARG A 400 -5.78 22.28 9.45
C ARG A 400 -6.16 22.62 10.89
N GLN A 401 -6.85 21.73 11.60
CA GLN A 401 -7.23 21.96 12.98
C GLN A 401 -6.02 21.97 13.93
N ILE A 402 -5.04 21.09 13.72
CA ILE A 402 -3.79 21.08 14.48
C ILE A 402 -3.07 22.42 14.34
N ILE A 403 -2.91 22.91 13.11
CA ILE A 403 -2.25 24.19 12.82
C ILE A 403 -2.99 25.35 13.51
N ARG A 404 -4.32 25.39 13.42
CA ARG A 404 -5.14 26.42 14.10
C ARG A 404 -4.94 26.39 15.61
N THR A 405 -5.07 25.21 16.24
CA THR A 405 -4.86 25.07 17.69
C THR A 405 -3.45 25.50 18.11
N ILE A 406 -2.42 25.23 17.29
CA ILE A 406 -1.05 25.70 17.52
C ILE A 406 -0.96 27.23 17.49
N GLN A 407 -1.56 27.87 16.49
CA GLN A 407 -1.54 29.32 16.30
C GLN A 407 -2.36 30.05 17.37
N ASP A 408 -3.60 29.62 17.60
CA ASP A 408 -4.55 30.25 18.54
C ASP A 408 -4.06 30.23 19.99
N ARG A 409 -3.20 29.26 20.33
CA ARG A 409 -2.71 29.05 21.69
C ARG A 409 -1.21 29.32 21.84
N ASP A 410 -0.57 29.84 20.79
CA ASP A 410 0.85 30.20 20.76
C ASP A 410 1.77 29.05 21.24
N LEU A 411 1.49 27.84 20.75
CA LEU A 411 2.17 26.64 21.24
C LEU A 411 3.64 26.56 20.82
N VAL A 412 4.03 27.23 19.73
CA VAL A 412 5.43 27.27 19.27
C VAL A 412 6.29 28.04 20.27
N GLN A 413 5.86 29.25 20.67
CA GLN A 413 6.59 30.05 21.65
C GLN A 413 6.66 29.35 23.01
N LYS A 414 5.53 28.79 23.48
CA LYS A 414 5.48 28.02 24.73
C LYS A 414 6.43 26.82 24.72
N THR A 415 6.54 26.13 23.58
CA THR A 415 7.47 25.01 23.41
C THR A 415 8.93 25.48 23.52
N ASP A 416 9.25 26.67 23.00
CA ASP A 416 10.59 27.26 23.13
C ASP A 416 10.90 27.60 24.61
N GLU A 417 9.98 28.29 25.29
CA GLU A 417 10.11 28.68 26.70
C GLU A 417 10.30 27.46 27.63
N VAL A 418 9.44 26.46 27.50
CA VAL A 418 9.51 25.21 28.30
C VAL A 418 10.76 24.41 27.96
N GLY A 419 11.15 24.38 26.69
CA GLY A 419 12.39 23.75 26.24
C GLY A 419 13.64 24.34 26.91
N ASN A 420 13.77 25.67 26.88
CA ASN A 420 14.87 26.37 27.52
C ASN A 420 14.90 26.15 29.04
N TYR A 421 13.72 26.11 29.68
CA TYR A 421 13.61 25.76 31.09
C TYR A 421 14.14 24.34 31.39
N ILE A 422 13.71 23.34 30.63
CA ILE A 422 14.18 21.95 30.79
C ILE A 422 15.69 21.87 30.54
N TYR A 423 16.20 22.52 29.48
CA TYR A 423 17.62 22.49 29.16
C TYR A 423 18.48 23.01 30.32
N GLY A 424 18.12 24.17 30.89
CA GLY A 424 18.86 24.73 32.03
C GLY A 424 18.86 23.82 33.26
N LYS A 425 17.73 23.17 33.56
CA LYS A 425 17.63 22.21 34.66
C LYS A 425 18.41 20.92 34.41
N LEU A 426 18.36 20.39 33.18
CA LEU A 426 19.16 19.23 32.80
C LEU A 426 20.65 19.52 32.83
N SER A 427 21.09 20.70 32.38
CA SER A 427 22.50 21.10 32.42
C SER A 427 23.04 21.07 33.84
N ASP A 428 22.32 21.69 34.79
CA ASP A 428 22.71 21.66 36.21
C ASP A 428 22.66 20.24 36.81
N MET A 429 21.63 19.46 36.50
CA MET A 429 21.51 18.06 36.98
C MET A 429 22.67 17.17 36.48
N ILE A 430 23.14 17.40 35.26
CA ILE A 430 24.22 16.63 34.63
C ILE A 430 25.59 17.08 35.15
N GLU A 431 25.80 18.38 35.37
CA GLU A 431 27.10 18.91 35.81
C GLU A 431 27.30 18.80 37.33
N ASN A 432 26.25 19.08 38.10
CA ASN A 432 26.31 19.28 39.55
C ASN A 432 25.43 18.31 40.36
N GLY A 433 24.49 17.61 39.71
CA GLY A 433 23.49 16.78 40.38
C GLY A 433 23.64 15.27 40.16
N ALA A 434 22.52 14.55 40.27
CA ALA A 434 22.45 13.09 40.18
C ALA A 434 22.91 12.51 38.82
N GLY A 435 22.92 13.33 37.77
CA GLY A 435 23.39 12.94 36.44
C GLY A 435 24.91 12.92 36.29
N ARG A 436 25.65 13.56 37.22
CA ARG A 436 27.11 13.70 37.13
C ARG A 436 27.80 12.35 37.06
N GLY A 437 28.55 12.15 35.97
CA GLY A 437 29.29 10.92 35.73
C GLY A 437 28.42 9.73 35.29
N LYS A 438 27.14 9.93 35.02
CA LYS A 438 26.22 8.88 34.51
C LYS A 438 25.71 9.19 33.10
N VAL A 439 25.40 10.45 32.85
CA VAL A 439 24.95 10.96 31.55
C VAL A 439 25.86 12.10 31.08
N GLU A 440 25.89 12.35 29.78
CA GLU A 440 26.78 13.33 29.15
C GLU A 440 26.16 13.90 27.87
N LYS A 441 26.84 14.88 27.24
CA LYS A 441 26.50 15.43 25.92
C LYS A 441 25.04 15.93 25.80
N LEU A 442 24.59 16.70 26.79
CA LEU A 442 23.30 17.41 26.70
C LEU A 442 23.30 18.33 25.48
N ARG A 443 22.23 18.22 24.68
CA ARG A 443 22.06 18.97 23.43
C ARG A 443 20.60 19.35 23.19
N GLY A 444 20.41 20.32 22.29
CA GLY A 444 19.12 20.97 22.05
C GLY A 444 18.97 22.34 22.73
N GLU A 445 20.07 22.99 23.11
CA GLU A 445 20.03 24.39 23.57
C GLU A 445 19.36 25.27 22.51
N ASN A 446 18.36 26.05 22.89
CA ASN A 446 17.54 26.86 21.98
C ASN A 446 16.81 26.06 20.88
N ALA A 447 16.58 24.76 21.08
CA ALA A 447 15.84 23.89 20.16
C ALA A 447 14.49 23.45 20.76
N GLY A 448 13.85 24.32 21.55
CA GLY A 448 12.60 24.02 22.24
C GLY A 448 12.69 22.72 23.03
N THR A 449 11.66 21.87 22.93
CA THR A 449 11.62 20.60 23.67
C THR A 449 12.35 19.45 22.96
N PHE A 450 13.02 19.73 21.85
CA PHE A 450 13.78 18.76 21.05
C PHE A 450 15.17 18.53 21.67
N LEU A 451 15.18 17.89 22.84
CA LEU A 451 16.37 17.72 23.68
C LEU A 451 16.84 16.27 23.70
N ALA A 452 18.14 16.08 23.90
CA ALA A 452 18.73 14.76 24.10
C ALA A 452 19.99 14.82 24.98
N PHE A 453 20.35 13.67 25.56
CA PHE A 453 21.60 13.45 26.27
C PHE A 453 21.98 11.98 26.17
N ASP A 454 23.25 11.66 26.33
CA ASP A 454 23.77 10.31 26.23
C ASP A 454 23.87 9.68 27.62
N GLY A 455 23.48 8.40 27.74
CA GLY A 455 24.04 7.54 28.78
C GLY A 455 25.50 7.24 28.46
N ARG A 456 26.36 7.14 29.48
CA ARG A 456 27.79 6.82 29.24
C ARG A 456 28.00 5.55 28.42
N THR A 457 27.12 4.57 28.60
CA THR A 457 27.07 3.33 27.82
C THR A 457 25.65 3.06 27.31
N PRO A 458 25.48 2.20 26.29
CA PRO A 458 24.16 1.77 25.83
C PRO A 458 23.32 1.14 26.97
N GLU A 459 23.97 0.40 27.87
CA GLU A 459 23.32 -0.25 29.01
C GLU A 459 22.79 0.77 30.02
N VAL A 460 23.56 1.84 30.28
CA VAL A 460 23.10 2.96 31.12
C VAL A 460 21.88 3.63 30.47
N ARG A 461 21.90 3.85 29.15
CA ARG A 461 20.77 4.41 28.40
C ARG A 461 19.53 3.52 28.55
N ASP A 462 19.65 2.24 28.26
CA ASP A 462 18.54 1.28 28.29
C ASP A 462 17.98 1.14 29.71
N LYS A 463 18.85 1.06 30.73
CA LYS A 463 18.45 1.04 32.15
C LYS A 463 17.68 2.31 32.51
N LEU A 464 18.17 3.49 32.12
CA LEU A 464 17.51 4.75 32.42
C LEU A 464 16.10 4.83 31.83
N ILE A 465 15.90 4.40 30.57
CA ILE A 465 14.56 4.35 29.95
C ILE A 465 13.64 3.40 30.73
N MET A 466 14.16 2.25 31.18
CA MET A 466 13.38 1.28 31.95
C MET A 466 13.01 1.81 33.35
N GLU A 467 13.94 2.46 34.06
CA GLU A 467 13.66 3.09 35.36
C GLU A 467 12.67 4.24 35.22
N MET A 468 12.81 5.09 34.22
CA MET A 468 11.84 6.16 33.95
C MET A 468 10.44 5.60 33.67
N ARG A 469 10.34 4.48 32.94
CA ARG A 469 9.06 3.81 32.71
C ARG A 469 8.45 3.24 33.99
N LYS A 470 9.26 2.66 34.89
CA LYS A 470 8.81 2.21 36.22
C LYS A 470 8.32 3.37 37.09
N LEU A 471 8.86 4.57 36.88
CA LEU A 471 8.41 5.79 37.54
C LEU A 471 7.23 6.47 36.82
N GLY A 472 6.70 5.85 35.76
CA GLY A 472 5.54 6.33 35.03
C GLY A 472 5.83 7.42 34.00
N VAL A 473 7.03 7.44 33.43
CA VAL A 473 7.41 8.33 32.33
C VAL A 473 7.77 7.51 31.09
N HIS A 474 7.10 7.77 29.97
CA HIS A 474 7.42 7.18 28.68
C HIS A 474 8.34 8.10 27.86
N MET A 475 9.49 7.57 27.45
CA MET A 475 10.52 8.29 26.70
C MET A 475 11.26 7.35 25.75
N GLY A 476 11.92 7.93 24.74
CA GLY A 476 12.55 7.17 23.67
C GLY A 476 14.08 7.23 23.68
N GLY A 477 14.70 6.19 23.12
CA GLY A 477 16.12 6.19 22.77
C GLY A 477 16.35 6.54 21.30
N CYS A 478 17.55 7.03 20.97
CA CYS A 478 18.07 7.18 19.61
C CYS A 478 19.58 6.89 19.60
N GLY A 479 20.16 6.72 18.40
CA GLY A 479 21.54 6.27 18.26
C GLY A 479 21.82 5.01 19.09
N ASP A 480 23.07 4.89 19.54
CA ASP A 480 23.49 3.80 20.41
C ASP A 480 23.24 4.11 21.89
N LYS A 481 23.51 5.35 22.31
CA LYS A 481 23.58 5.76 23.72
C LYS A 481 22.65 6.89 24.12
N ALA A 482 21.91 7.48 23.18
CA ALA A 482 21.13 8.67 23.46
C ALA A 482 19.73 8.36 23.99
N VAL A 483 19.30 9.18 24.94
CA VAL A 483 17.93 9.40 25.35
C VAL A 483 17.43 10.69 24.70
N ARG A 484 16.18 10.72 24.25
CA ARG A 484 15.58 11.89 23.61
C ARG A 484 14.20 12.24 24.15
N LEU A 485 13.92 13.54 24.18
CA LEU A 485 12.65 14.13 24.56
C LEU A 485 11.93 14.58 23.28
N ARG A 486 10.68 14.14 23.14
CA ARG A 486 9.76 14.50 22.06
C ARG A 486 8.35 14.72 22.60
N PRO A 487 8.16 15.60 23.61
CA PRO A 487 6.82 15.85 24.13
C PRO A 487 5.93 16.51 23.07
N MET A 488 4.63 16.54 23.37
CA MET A 488 3.62 17.26 22.60
C MET A 488 3.76 18.77 22.88
N LEU A 489 3.22 19.62 21.99
CA LEU A 489 3.33 21.08 22.13
C LEU A 489 2.46 21.65 23.27
N VAL A 490 1.57 20.82 23.84
CA VAL A 490 0.79 21.12 25.05
C VAL A 490 1.53 20.72 26.33
N PHE A 491 2.79 20.28 26.22
CA PHE A 491 3.67 20.04 27.36
C PHE A 491 4.10 21.39 27.96
N GLU A 492 4.07 21.47 29.27
CA GLU A 492 4.17 22.74 30.00
C GLU A 492 5.09 22.55 31.21
N GLN A 493 5.46 23.64 31.87
CA GLN A 493 6.39 23.60 33.00
C GLN A 493 5.99 22.59 34.09
N LYS A 494 4.70 22.46 34.43
CA LYS A 494 4.23 21.46 35.41
C LYS A 494 4.58 20.02 35.03
N HIS A 495 4.57 19.70 33.72
CA HIS A 495 4.96 18.40 33.21
C HIS A 495 6.48 18.25 33.19
N ALA A 496 7.20 19.33 32.88
CA ALA A 496 8.65 19.40 32.95
C ALA A 496 9.17 19.13 34.36
N ASP A 497 8.56 19.76 35.37
CA ASP A 497 8.93 19.60 36.77
C ASP A 497 8.77 18.14 37.22
N LEU A 498 7.65 17.50 36.89
CA LEU A 498 7.42 16.08 37.14
C LEU A 498 8.45 15.20 36.42
N PHE A 499 8.72 15.47 35.13
CA PHE A 499 9.72 14.75 34.36
C PHE A 499 11.11 14.84 35.01
N LEU A 500 11.53 16.05 35.41
CA LEU A 500 12.83 16.31 36.04
C LEU A 500 12.94 15.62 37.40
N GLU A 501 11.89 15.66 38.23
CA GLU A 501 11.83 14.95 39.51
C GLU A 501 12.01 13.43 39.33
N LYS A 502 11.29 12.83 38.36
CA LYS A 502 11.41 11.40 38.07
C LYS A 502 12.78 11.06 37.47
N LEU A 503 13.34 11.93 36.64
CA LEU A 503 14.68 11.75 36.08
C LEU A 503 15.76 11.78 37.17
N GLU A 504 15.69 12.72 38.09
CA GLU A 504 16.62 12.79 39.23
C GLU A 504 16.53 11.52 40.09
N THR A 505 15.31 11.07 40.38
CA THR A 505 15.05 9.80 41.08
C THR A 505 15.62 8.61 40.31
N ALA A 506 15.36 8.53 39.00
CA ALA A 506 15.86 7.47 38.14
C ALA A 506 17.38 7.48 38.05
N LEU A 507 18.04 8.64 38.16
CA LEU A 507 19.49 8.74 38.17
C LEU A 507 20.11 8.43 39.54
N ALA A 508 19.32 8.28 40.60
CA ALA A 508 19.82 8.02 41.95
C ALA A 508 20.25 6.56 42.22
N PHE A 509 20.12 5.63 41.27
CA PHE A 509 20.59 4.24 41.47
C PHE A 509 22.12 4.16 41.70
N SER A 510 22.55 3.32 42.64
CA SER A 510 23.95 3.01 42.91
C SER A 510 24.53 2.07 41.83
N GLU A 511 25.82 2.20 41.54
CA GLU A 511 26.55 1.35 40.56
C GLU A 511 26.87 -0.07 41.06
N VAL A 512 26.32 -0.50 42.20
CA VAL A 512 26.62 -1.83 42.77
C VAL A 512 25.40 -2.72 42.67
N GLU A 513 25.31 -3.47 41.57
CA GLU A 513 24.89 -4.88 41.55
C GLU A 513 25.06 -5.42 40.11
N ASP A 514 26.09 -6.24 39.92
CA ASP A 514 26.20 -7.15 38.79
C ASP A 514 25.03 -8.16 38.87
N ALA A 515 23.99 -7.96 38.07
CA ALA A 515 22.96 -8.96 37.85
C ALA A 515 22.71 -9.14 36.32
N PRO A 516 22.75 -10.39 35.81
CA PRO A 516 22.77 -10.67 34.38
C PRO A 516 21.36 -10.63 33.79
N TRP A 517 20.99 -9.52 33.15
CA TRP A 517 19.80 -9.47 32.28
C TRP A 517 20.20 -9.00 30.87
N ALA A 518 21.04 -9.76 30.19
CA ALA A 518 21.26 -9.56 28.77
C ALA A 518 20.05 -10.12 27.98
N PHE A 519 19.16 -9.23 27.56
CA PHE A 519 18.41 -9.50 26.32
C PHE A 519 19.45 -9.59 25.20
N ARG A 520 19.74 -10.81 24.73
CA ARG A 520 20.58 -11.03 23.56
C ARG A 520 19.92 -10.38 22.34
N ALA A 521 20.26 -9.13 22.07
CA ALA A 521 20.27 -8.62 20.72
C ALA A 521 21.38 -9.40 19.99
N ALA A 522 21.00 -10.27 19.05
CA ALA A 522 21.93 -11.04 18.26
C ALA A 522 22.72 -10.10 17.32
N ALA A 523 23.80 -9.53 17.82
CA ALA A 523 24.91 -9.02 17.04
C ALA A 523 26.04 -10.05 17.15
N HIS A 524 26.11 -10.99 16.20
CA HIS A 524 27.31 -11.81 16.04
C HIS A 524 28.40 -10.97 15.37
N ARG A 525 29.44 -10.62 16.14
CA ARG A 525 30.76 -10.32 15.56
C ARG A 525 31.56 -11.64 15.47
N PRO A 526 32.25 -11.91 14.35
CA PRO A 526 33.08 -13.10 14.22
C PRO A 526 34.40 -12.91 14.98
N SER A 527 34.80 -13.88 15.81
CA SER A 527 36.14 -13.92 16.39
C SER A 527 37.08 -14.73 15.50
N SER A 528 38.29 -14.19 15.33
CA SER A 528 39.39 -14.72 14.54
C SER A 528 40.22 -15.77 15.29
N ALA A 529 40.63 -16.80 14.53
CA ALA A 529 41.84 -17.64 14.65
C ALA A 529 41.82 -18.86 15.62
N PRO A 530 42.77 -19.82 15.48
CA PRO A 530 43.00 -20.69 14.31
C PRO A 530 43.12 -22.18 14.73
N VAL A 531 42.79 -23.16 13.87
CA VAL A 531 43.08 -24.57 14.18
C VAL A 531 43.80 -25.26 13.03
N LYS A 532 44.93 -25.87 13.40
CA LYS A 532 45.88 -26.64 12.62
C LYS A 532 45.35 -28.05 12.31
N SER A 533 45.86 -28.56 11.20
CA SER A 533 45.84 -29.92 10.65
C SER A 533 46.01 -31.08 11.64
N SER A 534 45.29 -32.19 11.41
CA SER A 534 45.89 -33.47 10.97
C SER A 534 44.81 -34.52 10.67
N ASN A 535 45.10 -35.31 9.63
CA ASN A 535 44.37 -36.44 9.07
C ASN A 535 43.87 -37.48 10.09
N ASP A 536 42.71 -38.09 9.83
CA ASP A 536 42.64 -39.49 9.35
C ASP A 536 41.22 -39.83 8.87
N SER A 537 41.15 -40.89 8.07
CA SER A 537 40.27 -41.15 6.94
C SER A 537 38.97 -41.94 7.21
N LEU A 538 38.08 -41.90 6.20
CA LEU A 538 36.95 -42.81 5.86
C LEU A 538 35.60 -42.50 6.54
N ASP A 539 34.43 -42.45 5.89
CA ASP A 539 34.03 -42.71 4.50
C ASP A 539 32.65 -42.06 4.21
N ALA A 540 32.39 -41.93 2.91
CA ALA A 540 31.23 -41.47 2.14
C ALA A 540 29.86 -41.25 2.84
N SER A 541 29.22 -40.10 2.57
CA SER A 541 28.26 -39.98 1.45
C SER A 541 27.41 -38.68 1.46
N PHE A 542 27.34 -38.06 0.27
CA PHE A 542 26.36 -37.08 -0.25
C PHE A 542 26.28 -35.63 0.29
N LEU A 543 27.06 -34.76 -0.36
CA LEU A 543 26.66 -33.46 -0.94
C LEU A 543 27.67 -33.11 -2.05
N PRO A 544 27.26 -32.56 -3.21
CA PRO A 544 27.78 -31.23 -3.58
C PRO A 544 26.71 -30.35 -4.29
N PHE A 545 26.59 -29.06 -3.99
CA PHE A 545 27.46 -27.90 -4.29
C PHE A 545 27.18 -27.22 -5.65
N LEU A 546 26.87 -25.93 -5.54
CA LEU A 546 27.09 -24.86 -6.52
C LEU A 546 28.59 -24.72 -6.85
N PHE A 547 28.99 -24.37 -8.08
CA PHE A 547 29.89 -23.23 -8.32
C PHE A 547 30.00 -22.82 -9.81
N SER A 548 30.18 -21.51 -9.96
CA SER A 548 30.54 -20.64 -11.09
C SER A 548 31.57 -21.17 -12.10
N LEU A 549 31.49 -20.71 -13.38
CA LEU A 549 32.51 -19.86 -14.03
C LEU A 549 32.24 -19.50 -15.52
N SER A 550 32.25 -18.17 -15.77
CA SER A 550 32.92 -17.40 -16.85
C SER A 550 32.71 -17.64 -18.36
N HIS A 551 32.33 -16.53 -19.02
CA HIS A 551 32.81 -15.94 -20.30
C HIS A 551 32.95 -16.79 -21.57
N HIS A 552 32.25 -16.39 -22.64
CA HIS A 552 32.86 -16.09 -23.95
C HIS A 552 31.97 -15.17 -24.82
N SER A 553 32.64 -14.19 -25.42
CA SER A 553 32.17 -13.21 -26.40
C SER A 553 32.18 -13.77 -27.82
N SER A 554 31.26 -13.36 -28.69
CA SER A 554 31.56 -13.10 -30.12
C SER A 554 30.44 -12.32 -30.81
N SER A 555 30.88 -11.28 -31.54
CA SER A 555 30.14 -10.41 -32.45
C SER A 555 30.01 -11.01 -33.86
N THR A 556 28.94 -10.68 -34.59
CA THR A 556 29.05 -10.45 -36.05
C THR A 556 27.94 -9.54 -36.59
N THR A 557 28.40 -8.62 -37.42
CA THR A 557 27.77 -7.51 -38.13
C THR A 557 27.17 -7.95 -39.47
N LEU A 558 26.18 -7.22 -40.01
CA LEU A 558 25.86 -6.94 -41.44
C LEU A 558 24.56 -6.09 -41.45
N ALA A 559 24.57 -4.76 -41.64
CA ALA A 559 24.85 -3.91 -42.80
C ALA A 559 23.73 -3.87 -43.89
N ASN A 560 23.07 -2.69 -43.92
CA ASN A 560 22.51 -1.92 -45.05
C ASN A 560 21.53 -2.55 -46.08
N MET A 561 20.35 -1.93 -46.21
CA MET A 561 19.90 -1.30 -47.47
C MET A 561 18.97 -0.11 -47.19
N SER A 562 19.07 0.89 -48.08
CA SER A 562 18.62 2.28 -47.95
C SER A 562 17.31 2.58 -48.68
N ALA A 563 16.65 3.65 -48.20
CA ALA A 563 15.93 4.70 -48.95
C ALA A 563 14.61 4.38 -49.66
N ALA A 564 13.54 5.08 -49.25
CA ALA A 564 12.82 6.01 -50.13
C ALA A 564 11.87 6.92 -49.31
N THR A 565 12.05 8.22 -49.50
CA THR A 565 11.20 9.34 -49.08
C THR A 565 9.89 9.41 -49.88
N ALA A 566 8.76 9.73 -49.23
CA ALA A 566 7.74 10.61 -49.80
C ALA A 566 6.73 11.10 -48.75
N SER A 567 6.35 12.35 -48.94
CA SER A 567 5.58 13.31 -48.15
C SER A 567 4.05 13.24 -48.34
N SER A 568 3.37 14.19 -47.67
CA SER A 568 1.99 14.70 -47.84
C SER A 568 0.94 14.00 -46.98
N GLU A 569 0.46 14.66 -45.92
CA GLU A 569 -0.56 15.73 -45.91
C GLU A 569 -1.98 15.21 -46.18
N ALA A 570 -2.80 15.37 -45.14
CA ALA A 570 -4.20 15.03 -45.09
C ALA A 570 -5.03 15.95 -45.99
N SER A 571 -5.96 15.36 -46.73
CA SER A 571 -7.21 16.05 -47.06
C SER A 571 -8.37 15.06 -47.14
N THR A 572 -9.45 15.50 -46.51
CA THR A 572 -10.75 14.87 -46.31
C THR A 572 -11.53 14.65 -47.61
N SER A 573 -12.22 13.51 -47.74
CA SER A 573 -13.50 13.46 -48.47
C SER A 573 -14.39 12.30 -48.02
N GLN A 574 -15.68 12.48 -48.27
CA GLN A 574 -16.83 11.87 -47.61
C GLN A 574 -17.21 10.46 -48.11
N LEU A 575 -17.70 9.66 -47.16
CA LEU A 575 -18.73 8.60 -47.20
C LEU A 575 -19.19 7.99 -48.54
N ALA A 576 -19.05 6.66 -48.63
CA ALA A 576 -19.96 5.75 -49.37
C ALA A 576 -20.22 4.48 -48.51
N PRO A 577 -21.39 3.82 -48.65
CA PRO A 577 -21.94 2.86 -47.68
C PRO A 577 -21.31 1.45 -47.77
N PRO A 578 -21.44 0.60 -46.72
CA PRO A 578 -20.75 -0.68 -46.66
C PRO A 578 -21.33 -1.70 -47.65
N SER A 579 -20.50 -2.15 -48.58
CA SER A 579 -20.75 -3.34 -49.40
C SER A 579 -20.66 -4.62 -48.54
N GLN A 580 -21.57 -5.55 -48.83
CA GLN A 580 -21.71 -6.86 -48.19
C GLN A 580 -20.41 -7.69 -48.21
N PRO A 581 -20.22 -8.62 -47.25
CA PRO A 581 -19.00 -9.41 -47.13
C PRO A 581 -18.92 -10.46 -48.25
N SER A 582 -17.90 -10.35 -49.09
CA SER A 582 -17.54 -11.37 -50.07
C SER A 582 -16.93 -12.60 -49.39
N GLN A 583 -17.57 -13.74 -49.65
CA GLN A 583 -17.12 -15.13 -49.54
C GLN A 583 -15.71 -15.38 -48.99
N ALA A 584 -15.68 -16.05 -47.83
CA ALA A 584 -14.49 -16.62 -47.24
C ALA A 584 -13.92 -17.75 -48.11
N THR A 585 -12.74 -17.54 -48.67
CA THR A 585 -11.85 -18.61 -49.10
C THR A 585 -10.87 -18.94 -47.98
N SER A 586 -10.90 -20.20 -47.56
CA SER A 586 -10.03 -20.85 -46.59
C SER A 586 -8.55 -20.74 -46.95
N ASN A 587 -7.76 -20.06 -46.10
CA ASN A 587 -6.40 -20.41 -45.65
C ASN A 587 -5.77 -19.19 -44.96
N GLY A 588 -5.75 -19.19 -43.63
CA GLY A 588 -5.16 -18.11 -42.81
C GLY A 588 -4.71 -18.63 -41.45
N THR A 589 -3.79 -19.59 -41.45
CA THR A 589 -3.18 -20.16 -40.23
C THR A 589 -1.98 -19.35 -39.72
N SER A 590 -1.59 -18.25 -40.37
CA SER A 590 -0.48 -17.39 -39.94
C SER A 590 -1.00 -16.10 -39.29
N VAL A 591 -0.55 -15.83 -38.06
CA VAL A 591 -0.74 -14.53 -37.40
C VAL A 591 0.00 -13.48 -38.25
N THR A 592 -0.69 -12.43 -38.68
CA THR A 592 -0.05 -11.32 -39.43
C THR A 592 0.93 -10.56 -38.53
N GLU A 593 1.92 -9.85 -39.09
CA GLU A 593 2.91 -9.12 -38.27
C GLU A 593 2.27 -8.09 -37.33
N ASP A 594 1.24 -7.38 -37.79
CA ASP A 594 0.50 -6.41 -36.97
C ASP A 594 -0.30 -7.08 -35.84
N GLU A 595 -0.86 -8.27 -36.09
CA GLU A 595 -1.54 -9.06 -35.06
C GLU A 595 -0.57 -9.72 -34.08
N ALA A 596 0.63 -10.11 -34.55
CA ALA A 596 1.69 -10.65 -33.71
C ALA A 596 2.23 -9.58 -32.77
N ALA A 597 2.32 -8.33 -33.23
CA ALA A 597 2.67 -7.17 -32.40
C ALA A 597 1.58 -6.84 -31.37
N LEU A 598 0.29 -6.90 -31.77
CA LEU A 598 -0.84 -6.63 -30.87
C LEU A 598 -0.94 -7.65 -29.71
N TYR A 599 -0.66 -8.92 -30.00
CA TYR A 599 -0.72 -10.01 -29.03
C TYR A 599 0.66 -10.50 -28.57
N ASP A 600 1.74 -9.75 -28.80
CA ASP A 600 3.12 -10.20 -28.49
C ASP A 600 3.28 -10.63 -27.02
N ARG A 601 2.67 -9.89 -26.10
CA ARG A 601 2.69 -10.24 -24.67
C ARG A 601 1.96 -11.56 -24.38
N GLN A 602 0.79 -11.76 -24.98
CA GLN A 602 -0.03 -12.97 -24.85
C GLN A 602 0.65 -14.17 -25.53
N ILE A 603 1.29 -13.97 -26.69
CA ILE A 603 2.05 -14.98 -27.40
C ILE A 603 3.30 -15.38 -26.61
N ARG A 604 3.99 -14.45 -25.93
CA ARG A 604 5.09 -14.80 -25.02
C ARG A 604 4.61 -15.59 -23.80
N LEU A 605 3.41 -15.29 -23.32
CA LEU A 605 2.82 -15.94 -22.14
C LEU A 605 2.28 -17.36 -22.47
N TRP A 606 1.42 -17.47 -23.47
CA TRP A 606 0.69 -18.70 -23.80
C TRP A 606 1.21 -19.41 -25.06
N GLY A 607 2.18 -18.83 -25.76
CA GLY A 607 2.73 -19.34 -27.02
C GLY A 607 1.77 -19.23 -28.20
N LEU A 608 2.37 -19.27 -29.40
CA LEU A 608 1.64 -19.09 -30.66
C LEU A 608 0.49 -20.08 -30.83
N ALA A 609 0.70 -21.36 -30.52
CA ALA A 609 -0.33 -22.40 -30.68
C ALA A 609 -1.56 -22.19 -29.78
N ALA A 610 -1.39 -21.67 -28.56
CA ALA A 610 -2.54 -21.36 -27.71
C ALA A 610 -3.26 -20.10 -28.20
N GLN A 611 -2.51 -19.09 -28.66
CA GLN A 611 -3.10 -17.89 -29.25
C GLN A 611 -3.90 -18.21 -30.52
N THR A 612 -3.43 -19.14 -31.36
CA THR A 612 -4.19 -19.63 -32.52
C THR A 612 -5.51 -20.27 -32.10
N ARG A 613 -5.51 -21.13 -31.06
CA ARG A 613 -6.74 -21.73 -30.52
C ARG A 613 -7.69 -20.70 -29.96
N LEU A 614 -7.19 -19.70 -29.23
CA LEU A 614 -7.99 -18.59 -28.73
C LEU A 614 -8.67 -17.83 -29.88
N ARG A 615 -7.92 -17.51 -30.94
CA ARG A 615 -8.44 -16.81 -32.13
C ARG A 615 -9.51 -17.58 -32.91
N SER A 616 -9.53 -18.91 -32.83
CA SER A 616 -10.58 -19.72 -33.44
C SER A 616 -11.76 -19.97 -32.51
N ALA A 617 -11.62 -19.71 -31.21
CA ALA A 617 -12.62 -20.10 -30.22
C ALA A 617 -13.85 -19.17 -30.20
N HIS A 618 -15.00 -19.77 -29.90
CA HIS A 618 -16.27 -19.10 -29.67
C HIS A 618 -16.77 -19.35 -28.24
N ILE A 619 -16.92 -18.28 -27.47
CA ILE A 619 -17.47 -18.30 -26.12
C ILE A 619 -18.92 -17.79 -26.14
N LEU A 620 -19.85 -18.56 -25.57
CA LEU A 620 -21.21 -18.14 -25.30
C LEU A 620 -21.35 -17.79 -23.81
N ILE A 621 -21.82 -16.58 -23.52
CA ILE A 621 -22.20 -16.12 -22.19
C ILE A 621 -23.72 -16.15 -22.08
N VAL A 622 -24.26 -16.92 -21.14
CA VAL A 622 -25.69 -17.01 -20.85
C VAL A 622 -25.95 -16.27 -19.53
N GLY A 623 -26.61 -15.12 -19.60
CA GLY A 623 -26.82 -14.20 -18.47
C GLY A 623 -25.65 -13.24 -18.25
N TRP A 624 -25.86 -11.96 -18.52
CA TRP A 624 -24.86 -10.89 -18.37
C TRP A 624 -24.99 -10.21 -17.00
N ASN A 625 -24.40 -10.85 -16.00
CA ASN A 625 -24.32 -10.39 -14.61
C ASN A 625 -22.90 -9.86 -14.25
N GLY A 626 -22.65 -9.57 -12.96
CA GLY A 626 -21.37 -9.06 -12.47
C GLY A 626 -20.16 -9.93 -12.85
N PRO A 627 -20.09 -11.23 -12.50
CA PRO A 627 -18.97 -12.09 -12.89
C PRO A 627 -18.84 -12.22 -14.42
N ALA A 628 -19.95 -12.32 -15.15
CA ALA A 628 -19.94 -12.38 -16.62
C ALA A 628 -19.30 -11.13 -17.24
N THR A 629 -19.49 -9.95 -16.66
CA THR A 629 -18.85 -8.69 -17.09
C THR A 629 -17.33 -8.82 -17.13
N GLU A 630 -16.76 -9.40 -16.09
CA GLU A 630 -15.31 -9.58 -15.95
C GLU A 630 -14.79 -10.65 -16.91
N ILE A 631 -15.56 -11.73 -17.09
CA ILE A 631 -15.26 -12.79 -18.06
C ILE A 631 -15.25 -12.23 -19.49
N ILE A 632 -16.28 -11.46 -19.86
CA ILE A 632 -16.38 -10.81 -21.18
C ILE A 632 -15.17 -9.90 -21.40
N LYS A 633 -14.86 -9.02 -20.45
CA LYS A 633 -13.70 -8.11 -20.54
C LYS A 633 -12.41 -8.90 -20.78
N ASN A 634 -12.13 -9.91 -19.96
CA ASN A 634 -10.87 -10.65 -20.03
C ASN A 634 -10.77 -11.53 -21.29
N ALA A 635 -11.86 -12.16 -21.72
CA ALA A 635 -11.90 -12.93 -22.95
C ALA A 635 -11.64 -12.06 -24.18
N VAL A 636 -12.30 -10.90 -24.27
CA VAL A 636 -12.14 -9.97 -25.39
C VAL A 636 -10.73 -9.37 -25.43
N LEU A 637 -10.19 -8.95 -24.28
CA LEU A 637 -8.81 -8.44 -24.19
C LEU A 637 -7.75 -9.50 -24.54
N SER A 638 -8.07 -10.78 -24.33
CA SER A 638 -7.18 -11.90 -24.67
C SER A 638 -7.22 -12.29 -26.15
N GLY A 639 -8.15 -11.72 -26.91
CA GLY A 639 -8.24 -11.92 -28.36
C GLY A 639 -8.89 -13.24 -28.76
N VAL A 640 -9.94 -13.68 -28.05
CA VAL A 640 -10.76 -14.81 -28.49
C VAL A 640 -11.42 -14.53 -29.84
N GLY A 641 -11.66 -15.56 -30.67
CA GLY A 641 -12.22 -15.38 -32.00
C GLY A 641 -13.58 -14.71 -32.01
N SER A 642 -14.47 -15.19 -31.14
CA SER A 642 -15.79 -14.58 -30.95
C SER A 642 -16.37 -14.79 -29.57
N ILE A 643 -17.22 -13.85 -29.18
CA ILE A 643 -18.05 -13.94 -27.98
C ILE A 643 -19.50 -13.59 -28.32
N THR A 644 -20.42 -14.44 -27.91
CA THR A 644 -21.86 -14.22 -28.00
C THR A 644 -22.43 -14.05 -26.60
N ILE A 645 -23.15 -12.97 -26.36
CA ILE A 645 -23.82 -12.69 -25.08
C ILE A 645 -25.31 -12.90 -25.30
N LEU A 646 -25.90 -13.87 -24.59
CA LEU A 646 -27.31 -14.22 -24.65
C LEU A 646 -27.97 -13.79 -23.33
N ASP A 647 -28.69 -12.67 -23.37
CA ASP A 647 -29.44 -12.14 -22.23
C ASP A 647 -30.60 -11.26 -22.71
N PRO A 648 -31.86 -11.74 -22.60
CA PRO A 648 -33.03 -10.99 -23.02
C PRO A 648 -33.51 -9.97 -21.98
N SER A 649 -32.85 -9.85 -20.82
CA SER A 649 -33.31 -8.95 -19.75
C SER A 649 -32.94 -7.48 -20.00
N PRO A 650 -33.74 -6.54 -19.49
CA PRO A 650 -33.35 -5.14 -19.41
C PRO A 650 -32.27 -4.93 -18.33
N ILE A 651 -31.52 -3.84 -18.46
CA ILE A 651 -30.56 -3.36 -17.45
C ILE A 651 -31.35 -2.94 -16.20
N ASP A 652 -31.17 -3.65 -15.08
CA ASP A 652 -31.72 -3.25 -13.78
C ASP A 652 -30.70 -2.38 -13.03
N ALA A 653 -31.02 -1.09 -12.95
CA ALA A 653 -30.17 -0.09 -12.29
C ALA A 653 -29.84 -0.43 -10.83
N ARG A 654 -30.68 -1.21 -10.14
CA ARG A 654 -30.51 -1.54 -8.72
C ARG A 654 -29.43 -2.58 -8.49
N VAL A 655 -29.15 -3.44 -9.48
CA VAL A 655 -28.24 -4.59 -9.32
C VAL A 655 -27.11 -4.59 -10.35
N ASP A 656 -27.38 -4.25 -11.60
CA ASP A 656 -26.39 -4.37 -12.66
C ASP A 656 -25.36 -3.24 -12.59
N LEU A 657 -25.77 -2.00 -12.30
CA LEU A 657 -24.84 -0.86 -12.19
C LEU A 657 -23.87 -0.97 -11.01
N LEU A 658 -24.16 -1.85 -10.02
CA LEU A 658 -23.28 -2.09 -8.88
C LEU A 658 -22.06 -2.95 -9.25
N SER A 659 -22.14 -3.76 -10.32
CA SER A 659 -21.11 -4.76 -10.64
C SER A 659 -20.77 -4.88 -12.13
N ASN A 660 -21.41 -4.09 -12.99
CA ASN A 660 -21.18 -4.08 -14.43
C ASN A 660 -20.76 -2.69 -14.93
N PHE A 661 -19.53 -2.59 -15.46
CA PHE A 661 -18.97 -1.34 -16.00
C PHE A 661 -19.27 -1.11 -17.50
N PHE A 662 -19.91 -2.07 -18.17
CA PHE A 662 -20.45 -1.96 -19.52
C PHE A 662 -21.89 -1.48 -19.57
N PHE A 663 -22.48 -1.05 -18.46
CA PHE A 663 -23.78 -0.37 -18.47
C PHE A 663 -23.63 1.08 -17.96
N ARG A 664 -24.57 1.95 -18.34
CA ARG A 664 -24.65 3.33 -17.87
C ARG A 664 -26.01 3.59 -17.25
N ALA A 665 -26.08 4.57 -16.35
CA ALA A 665 -27.31 4.86 -15.60
C ALA A 665 -28.44 5.32 -16.53
N GLU A 666 -28.11 6.07 -17.58
CA GLU A 666 -29.02 6.55 -18.62
C GLU A 666 -29.57 5.44 -19.53
N GLU A 667 -28.95 4.26 -19.53
CA GLU A 667 -29.39 3.09 -20.31
C GLU A 667 -30.28 2.13 -19.47
N ALA A 668 -30.54 2.46 -18.20
CA ALA A 668 -31.40 1.65 -17.34
C ALA A 668 -32.77 1.39 -17.97
N GLY A 669 -33.22 0.12 -17.94
CA GLY A 669 -34.46 -0.32 -18.58
C GLY A 669 -34.33 -0.69 -20.07
N SER A 670 -33.23 -0.33 -20.74
CA SER A 670 -32.93 -0.85 -22.08
C SER A 670 -32.39 -2.28 -22.02
N LEU A 671 -32.48 -3.04 -23.11
CA LEU A 671 -31.97 -4.42 -23.16
C LEU A 671 -30.46 -4.46 -22.91
N LYS A 672 -30.00 -5.45 -22.13
CA LYS A 672 -28.56 -5.63 -21.83
C LYS A 672 -27.73 -5.83 -23.10
N CYS A 673 -28.26 -6.57 -24.06
CA CYS A 673 -27.63 -6.79 -25.36
C CYS A 673 -27.88 -5.66 -26.38
N SER A 674 -28.31 -4.48 -25.94
CA SER A 674 -28.46 -3.33 -26.83
C SER A 674 -27.12 -2.82 -27.37
N ARG A 675 -27.18 -1.94 -28.38
CA ARG A 675 -26.01 -1.44 -29.09
C ARG A 675 -24.98 -0.76 -28.18
N GLY A 676 -25.40 0.06 -27.22
CA GLY A 676 -24.51 0.84 -26.36
C GLY A 676 -23.55 -0.02 -25.51
N PRO A 677 -24.07 -1.00 -24.73
CA PRO A 677 -23.24 -1.97 -24.02
C PRO A 677 -22.33 -2.79 -24.93
N LEU A 678 -22.87 -3.33 -26.04
CA LEU A 678 -22.08 -4.15 -26.97
C LEU A 678 -20.96 -3.38 -27.66
N ASP A 679 -21.18 -2.11 -28.03
CA ASP A 679 -20.16 -1.26 -28.66
C ASP A 679 -18.99 -1.01 -27.70
N ARG A 680 -19.25 -0.92 -26.39
CA ARG A 680 -18.18 -0.83 -25.38
C ARG A 680 -17.42 -2.13 -25.19
N VAL A 681 -18.06 -3.27 -25.36
CA VAL A 681 -17.36 -4.56 -25.40
C VAL A 681 -16.47 -4.64 -26.64
N ARG A 682 -17.00 -4.27 -27.83
CA ARG A 682 -16.22 -4.23 -29.10
C ARG A 682 -15.03 -3.28 -29.03
N ALA A 683 -15.18 -2.16 -28.34
CA ALA A 683 -14.11 -1.18 -28.17
C ALA A 683 -12.88 -1.71 -27.41
N LEU A 684 -13.04 -2.79 -26.62
CA LEU A 684 -11.91 -3.41 -25.94
C LEU A 684 -10.94 -4.09 -26.91
N ASN A 685 -11.46 -4.70 -27.97
CA ASN A 685 -10.66 -5.35 -28.99
C ASN A 685 -11.46 -5.51 -30.29
N PRO A 686 -11.19 -4.70 -31.33
CA PRO A 686 -11.94 -4.73 -32.58
C PRO A 686 -11.73 -6.03 -33.39
N ASN A 687 -10.72 -6.83 -33.06
CA ASN A 687 -10.45 -8.10 -33.71
C ASN A 687 -11.29 -9.27 -33.17
N VAL A 688 -12.07 -9.04 -32.10
CA VAL A 688 -12.97 -10.03 -31.52
C VAL A 688 -14.38 -9.79 -32.04
N ARG A 689 -15.00 -10.83 -32.61
CA ARG A 689 -16.41 -10.75 -33.03
C ARG A 689 -17.34 -10.80 -31.82
N VAL A 690 -17.99 -9.68 -31.51
CA VAL A 690 -18.95 -9.56 -30.39
C VAL A 690 -20.38 -9.51 -30.91
N THR A 691 -21.18 -10.50 -30.50
CA THR A 691 -22.61 -10.62 -30.83
C THR A 691 -23.45 -10.58 -29.54
N GLY A 692 -24.57 -9.88 -29.55
CA GLY A 692 -25.57 -9.96 -28.48
C GLY A 692 -26.87 -10.56 -29.03
N ILE A 693 -27.53 -11.38 -28.22
CA ILE A 693 -28.82 -11.99 -28.50
C ILE A 693 -29.74 -11.64 -27.34
N ASP A 694 -30.77 -10.86 -27.63
CA ASP A 694 -31.85 -10.48 -26.70
C ASP A 694 -33.17 -11.19 -27.00
N ASP A 695 -33.18 -12.11 -27.99
CA ASP A 695 -34.37 -12.86 -28.37
C ASP A 695 -34.74 -13.91 -27.31
N VAL A 696 -35.97 -13.81 -26.81
CA VAL A 696 -36.50 -14.70 -25.77
C VAL A 696 -36.70 -16.13 -26.30
N ALA A 697 -36.95 -16.33 -27.58
CA ALA A 697 -37.14 -17.66 -28.15
C ALA A 697 -35.80 -18.40 -28.26
N ASP A 698 -34.72 -17.74 -28.69
CA ASP A 698 -33.36 -18.29 -28.63
C ASP A 698 -32.97 -18.67 -27.20
N TYR A 699 -33.23 -17.77 -26.24
CA TYR A 699 -32.97 -18.02 -24.83
C TYR A 699 -33.76 -19.23 -24.30
N THR A 700 -35.06 -19.28 -24.58
CA THR A 700 -35.94 -20.37 -24.12
C THR A 700 -35.57 -21.70 -24.78
N THR A 701 -35.21 -21.67 -26.07
CA THR A 701 -34.78 -22.85 -26.82
C THR A 701 -33.57 -23.46 -26.13
N LEU A 702 -32.51 -22.68 -25.91
CA LEU A 702 -31.29 -23.16 -25.28
C LEU A 702 -31.54 -23.73 -23.86
N LEU A 703 -32.39 -23.08 -23.06
CA LEU A 703 -32.69 -23.53 -21.70
C LEU A 703 -33.61 -24.75 -21.62
N ALA A 704 -34.39 -25.04 -22.66
CA ALA A 704 -35.26 -26.22 -22.70
C ALA A 704 -34.49 -27.54 -22.83
N GLY A 705 -33.26 -27.50 -23.37
CA GLY A 705 -32.44 -28.70 -23.62
C GLY A 705 -32.92 -29.51 -24.82
N GLY A 706 -32.40 -30.73 -24.95
CA GLY A 706 -32.77 -31.65 -26.04
C GLY A 706 -32.13 -31.32 -27.40
N GLU A 707 -32.57 -32.00 -28.45
CA GLU A 707 -31.96 -31.97 -29.78
C GLU A 707 -31.91 -30.55 -30.39
N ALA A 708 -32.96 -29.76 -30.22
CA ALA A 708 -33.00 -28.38 -30.72
C ALA A 708 -31.93 -27.49 -30.08
N SER A 709 -31.67 -27.67 -28.78
CA SER A 709 -30.63 -26.92 -28.06
C SER A 709 -29.22 -27.35 -28.48
N VAL A 710 -29.02 -28.65 -28.70
CA VAL A 710 -27.75 -29.20 -29.21
C VAL A 710 -27.49 -28.68 -30.62
N ALA A 711 -28.50 -28.70 -31.50
CA ALA A 711 -28.40 -28.12 -32.85
C ALA A 711 -28.07 -26.62 -32.77
N TRP A 712 -28.74 -25.87 -31.91
CA TRP A 712 -28.50 -24.43 -31.73
C TRP A 712 -27.04 -24.11 -31.39
N LEU A 713 -26.42 -24.88 -30.47
CA LEU A 713 -25.01 -24.74 -30.09
C LEU A 713 -24.06 -25.17 -31.23
N THR A 714 -24.36 -26.31 -31.87
CA THR A 714 -23.51 -26.91 -32.90
C THR A 714 -23.47 -26.06 -34.17
N GLU A 715 -24.63 -25.58 -34.63
CA GLU A 715 -24.76 -24.69 -35.79
C GLU A 715 -24.01 -23.36 -35.62
N ARG A 716 -23.87 -22.90 -34.37
CA ARG A 716 -23.12 -21.68 -34.00
C ARG A 716 -21.66 -21.96 -33.65
N SER A 717 -21.22 -23.23 -33.71
CA SER A 717 -19.85 -23.65 -33.39
C SER A 717 -19.37 -23.11 -32.04
N VAL A 718 -20.17 -23.31 -30.99
CA VAL A 718 -19.83 -22.82 -29.63
C VAL A 718 -18.85 -23.79 -28.96
N ASP A 719 -17.65 -23.30 -28.59
CA ASP A 719 -16.63 -24.11 -27.92
C ASP A 719 -16.80 -24.13 -26.39
N VAL A 720 -17.21 -23.00 -25.82
CA VAL A 720 -17.36 -22.82 -24.37
C VAL A 720 -18.67 -22.09 -24.07
N VAL A 721 -19.46 -22.64 -23.14
CA VAL A 721 -20.66 -22.01 -22.59
C VAL A 721 -20.41 -21.63 -21.13
N VAL A 722 -20.71 -20.38 -20.79
CA VAL A 722 -20.59 -19.84 -19.43
C VAL A 722 -21.97 -19.36 -18.97
N ALA A 723 -22.52 -19.99 -17.94
CA ALA A 723 -23.77 -19.58 -17.31
C ALA A 723 -23.49 -18.67 -16.09
N GLY A 724 -23.93 -17.42 -16.15
CA GLY A 724 -23.87 -16.46 -15.05
C GLY A 724 -25.18 -16.42 -14.27
N THR A 725 -25.18 -16.81 -13.00
CA THR A 725 -26.41 -16.80 -12.17
C THR A 725 -26.54 -15.52 -11.32
N PRO A 726 -27.77 -15.02 -11.06
CA PRO A 726 -29.05 -15.58 -11.48
C PRO A 726 -29.27 -15.42 -13.00
N LEU A 727 -29.92 -16.41 -13.59
CA LEU A 727 -30.32 -16.36 -15.00
C LEU A 727 -31.58 -15.47 -15.17
N PRO A 728 -31.72 -14.75 -16.31
CA PRO A 728 -32.69 -13.67 -16.50
C PRO A 728 -34.20 -14.03 -16.45
N THR A 729 -34.61 -15.26 -16.17
CA THR A 729 -36.02 -15.62 -15.84
C THR A 729 -36.04 -16.99 -15.16
N PRO A 730 -36.93 -17.25 -14.17
CA PRO A 730 -37.16 -18.63 -13.73
C PRO A 730 -37.72 -19.43 -14.91
N THR A 731 -37.03 -20.50 -15.29
CA THR A 731 -37.68 -21.54 -16.10
C THR A 731 -38.78 -22.19 -15.25
N GLN A 732 -39.80 -22.75 -15.89
CA GLN A 732 -40.85 -23.50 -15.17
C GLN A 732 -40.30 -24.70 -14.35
N THR A 733 -39.03 -25.08 -14.59
CA THR A 733 -38.37 -26.27 -14.05
C THR A 733 -37.39 -25.97 -12.90
N GLY A 734 -37.17 -24.70 -12.53
CA GLY A 734 -36.27 -24.28 -11.45
C GLY A 734 -34.82 -24.06 -11.90
N LEU A 735 -34.06 -23.27 -11.12
CA LEU A 735 -32.71 -22.83 -11.51
C LEU A 735 -31.74 -24.02 -11.60
N MET A 736 -31.73 -24.90 -10.60
CA MET A 736 -30.75 -25.99 -10.57
C MET A 736 -30.98 -26.99 -11.71
N GLN A 737 -32.24 -27.32 -11.99
CA GLN A 737 -32.59 -28.21 -13.10
C GLN A 737 -32.20 -27.59 -14.45
N THR A 738 -32.35 -26.28 -14.61
CA THR A 738 -31.93 -25.55 -15.81
C THR A 738 -30.42 -25.65 -16.03
N LEU A 739 -29.63 -25.47 -14.97
CA LEU A 739 -28.17 -25.58 -15.05
C LEU A 739 -27.71 -27.00 -15.39
N VAL A 740 -28.39 -28.01 -14.84
CA VAL A 740 -28.18 -29.43 -15.20
C VAL A 740 -28.52 -29.69 -16.66
N THR A 741 -29.65 -29.18 -17.14
CA THR A 741 -30.07 -29.29 -18.54
C THR A 741 -29.07 -28.62 -19.48
N LEU A 742 -28.59 -27.43 -19.13
CA LEU A 742 -27.55 -26.72 -19.89
C LEU A 742 -26.25 -27.54 -19.95
N ASN A 743 -25.75 -28.01 -18.80
CA ASN A 743 -24.52 -28.82 -18.77
C ASN A 743 -24.65 -30.12 -19.60
N THR A 744 -25.80 -30.77 -19.53
CA THR A 744 -26.09 -31.97 -20.35
C THR A 744 -26.07 -31.63 -21.84
N THR A 745 -26.75 -30.54 -22.21
CA THR A 745 -26.84 -30.06 -23.60
C THR A 745 -25.46 -29.69 -24.15
N THR A 746 -24.64 -28.96 -23.39
CA THR A 746 -23.28 -28.60 -23.81
C THR A 746 -22.41 -29.83 -24.01
N ARG A 747 -22.54 -30.82 -23.14
CA ARG A 747 -21.79 -32.08 -23.27
C ARG A 747 -22.20 -32.86 -24.51
N SER A 748 -23.49 -32.90 -24.83
CA SER A 748 -24.01 -33.49 -26.08
C SER A 748 -23.56 -32.72 -27.33
N ALA A 749 -23.41 -31.40 -27.24
CA ALA A 749 -22.90 -30.55 -28.32
C ALA A 749 -21.35 -30.55 -28.44
N GLY A 750 -20.64 -31.16 -27.49
CA GLY A 750 -19.18 -31.13 -27.43
C GLY A 750 -18.58 -29.80 -26.92
N SER A 751 -19.42 -28.89 -26.39
CA SER A 751 -19.01 -27.63 -25.79
C SER A 751 -18.62 -27.81 -24.32
N LYS A 752 -17.58 -27.11 -23.88
CA LYS A 752 -17.21 -27.05 -22.46
C LYS A 752 -18.19 -26.16 -21.70
N PHE A 753 -18.44 -26.47 -20.43
CA PHE A 753 -19.41 -25.76 -19.61
C PHE A 753 -18.77 -25.18 -18.35
N PHE A 754 -19.08 -23.92 -18.09
CA PHE A 754 -18.78 -23.25 -16.83
C PHE A 754 -20.04 -22.60 -16.26
N LEU A 755 -20.16 -22.64 -14.94
CA LEU A 755 -21.23 -21.99 -14.18
C LEU A 755 -20.59 -21.07 -13.16
N SER A 756 -21.09 -19.84 -13.00
CA SER A 756 -20.71 -18.94 -11.91
C SER A 756 -21.91 -18.49 -11.08
N ALA A 757 -21.71 -18.36 -9.77
CA ALA A 757 -22.72 -17.88 -8.84
C ALA A 757 -22.09 -17.03 -7.74
N THR A 758 -22.85 -16.03 -7.26
CA THR A 758 -22.43 -15.14 -6.17
C THR A 758 -23.54 -14.99 -5.14
N TYR A 759 -23.16 -14.86 -3.86
CA TYR A 759 -24.07 -14.67 -2.74
C TYR A 759 -23.36 -13.82 -1.66
N GLY A 760 -23.70 -12.54 -1.60
CA GLY A 760 -23.05 -11.59 -0.70
C GLY A 760 -21.54 -11.48 -0.97
N LEU A 761 -20.73 -11.72 0.06
CA LEU A 761 -19.27 -11.71 -0.01
C LEU A 761 -18.63 -13.01 -0.58
N GLY A 762 -19.43 -14.06 -0.80
CA GLY A 762 -18.96 -15.32 -1.36
C GLY A 762 -19.39 -15.56 -2.80
N GLY A 763 -18.79 -16.60 -3.40
CA GLY A 763 -19.15 -17.03 -4.74
C GLY A 763 -18.53 -18.37 -5.09
N LEU A 764 -18.96 -18.95 -6.20
CA LEU A 764 -18.40 -20.19 -6.71
C LEU A 764 -18.40 -20.23 -8.22
N TYR A 765 -17.60 -21.12 -8.77
CA TYR A 765 -17.82 -21.61 -10.10
C TYR A 765 -17.68 -23.13 -10.19
N PHE A 766 -18.36 -23.70 -11.18
CA PHE A 766 -18.25 -25.09 -11.59
C PHE A 766 -17.71 -25.18 -13.02
N ALA A 767 -16.85 -26.15 -13.28
CA ALA A 767 -16.29 -26.44 -14.59
C ALA A 767 -16.55 -27.91 -15.00
N ASP A 768 -17.12 -28.11 -16.17
CA ASP A 768 -17.17 -29.40 -16.87
C ASP A 768 -16.55 -29.22 -18.25
N GLN A 769 -15.30 -29.66 -18.39
CA GLN A 769 -14.55 -29.55 -19.63
C GLN A 769 -14.63 -30.83 -20.49
N ILE A 770 -15.53 -31.77 -20.14
CA ILE A 770 -15.69 -33.09 -20.76
C ILE A 770 -14.40 -33.92 -20.60
N GLU A 771 -13.50 -33.82 -21.56
CA GLU A 771 -12.12 -34.30 -21.50
C GLU A 771 -11.19 -33.14 -21.84
N HIS A 772 -10.22 -32.87 -20.96
CA HIS A 772 -9.29 -31.78 -21.17
C HIS A 772 -7.85 -32.25 -21.18
N ASP A 773 -7.17 -31.99 -22.29
CA ASP A 773 -5.74 -32.18 -22.46
C ASP A 773 -4.98 -30.89 -22.08
N TYR A 774 -3.97 -31.04 -21.21
CA TYR A 774 -3.11 -29.96 -20.76
C TYR A 774 -1.64 -30.41 -20.64
N VAL A 775 -0.73 -29.45 -20.51
CA VAL A 775 0.72 -29.72 -20.44
C VAL A 775 1.25 -29.37 -19.05
N LEU A 776 1.95 -30.31 -18.41
CA LEU A 776 2.70 -30.05 -17.18
C LEU A 776 4.18 -29.91 -17.50
N GLU A 777 4.79 -28.82 -17.04
CA GLU A 777 6.24 -28.69 -17.03
C GLU A 777 6.80 -29.27 -15.73
N ARG A 778 7.52 -30.39 -15.82
CA ARG A 778 8.22 -31.00 -14.68
C ARG A 778 9.71 -30.70 -14.75
N PRO A 779 10.33 -30.20 -13.66
CA PRO A 779 11.78 -30.03 -13.63
C PRO A 779 12.45 -31.39 -13.77
N ILE A 780 13.48 -31.47 -14.61
CA ILE A 780 14.35 -32.63 -14.68
C ILE A 780 15.29 -32.54 -13.46
N PRO A 781 15.34 -33.55 -12.58
CA PRO A 781 16.34 -33.59 -11.52
C PRO A 781 17.73 -33.42 -12.17
N SER A 782 18.55 -32.50 -11.64
CA SER A 782 19.91 -32.19 -12.15
C SER A 782 20.03 -31.50 -13.53
N SER A 783 18.96 -30.92 -14.09
CA SER A 783 19.02 -30.03 -15.26
C SER A 783 18.16 -28.78 -15.06
N THR A 784 18.54 -27.65 -15.69
CA THR A 784 17.69 -26.44 -15.78
C THR A 784 16.55 -26.60 -16.78
N GLU A 785 16.53 -27.69 -17.55
CA GLU A 785 15.48 -28.02 -18.50
C GLU A 785 14.25 -28.64 -17.81
N LYS A 786 13.07 -28.35 -18.37
CA LYS A 786 11.80 -28.92 -17.91
C LYS A 786 11.24 -29.85 -18.99
N VAL A 787 10.78 -31.03 -18.61
CA VAL A 787 10.02 -31.92 -19.50
C VAL A 787 8.57 -31.46 -19.56
N ARG A 788 8.04 -31.35 -20.76
CA ARG A 788 6.61 -31.13 -21.01
C ARG A 788 5.92 -32.49 -21.08
N VAL A 789 5.04 -32.77 -20.13
CA VAL A 789 4.23 -34.00 -20.07
C VAL A 789 2.79 -33.63 -20.35
N LYS A 790 2.22 -34.20 -21.42
CA LYS A 790 0.78 -34.05 -21.70
C LYS A 790 -0.03 -34.92 -20.75
N ARG A 791 -1.14 -34.38 -20.25
CA ARG A 791 -2.07 -35.04 -19.34
C ARG A 791 -3.49 -34.84 -19.82
N ARG A 792 -4.33 -35.85 -19.62
CA ARG A 792 -5.78 -35.79 -19.84
C ARG A 792 -6.53 -35.88 -18.52
N GLN A 793 -7.48 -34.98 -18.31
CA GLN A 793 -8.42 -35.01 -17.19
C GLN A 793 -9.85 -35.17 -17.71
N THR A 794 -10.59 -36.15 -17.20
CA THR A 794 -12.03 -36.30 -17.47
C THR A 794 -12.83 -35.64 -16.36
N PHE A 795 -13.85 -34.86 -16.74
CA PHE A 795 -14.68 -34.10 -15.81
C PHE A 795 -16.03 -34.80 -15.55
N PRO A 796 -16.47 -34.87 -14.28
CA PRO A 796 -17.82 -35.36 -13.96
C PRO A 796 -18.86 -34.33 -14.43
N THR A 797 -20.06 -34.81 -14.77
CA THR A 797 -21.17 -33.89 -15.06
C THR A 797 -21.60 -33.14 -13.81
N LEU A 798 -22.31 -32.02 -13.98
CA LEU A 798 -22.93 -31.31 -12.88
C LEU A 798 -23.90 -32.24 -12.12
N THR A 799 -24.66 -33.08 -12.82
CA THR A 799 -25.54 -34.09 -12.21
C THR A 799 -24.79 -35.05 -11.31
N ASP A 800 -23.68 -35.64 -11.78
CA ASP A 800 -22.89 -36.59 -11.00
C ASP A 800 -22.29 -35.92 -9.75
N SER A 801 -21.77 -34.71 -9.94
CA SER A 801 -21.19 -33.91 -8.87
C SER A 801 -22.24 -33.55 -7.80
N LEU A 802 -23.42 -33.09 -8.23
CA LEU A 802 -24.54 -32.79 -7.34
C LEU A 802 -25.13 -34.05 -6.70
N GLY A 803 -25.09 -35.21 -7.36
CA GLY A 803 -25.60 -36.48 -6.86
C GLY A 803 -24.69 -37.18 -5.85
N THR A 804 -23.42 -36.79 -5.78
CA THR A 804 -22.40 -37.44 -4.95
C THR A 804 -22.81 -37.53 -3.48
N THR A 805 -22.67 -38.71 -2.87
CA THR A 805 -22.87 -38.96 -1.43
C THR A 805 -21.58 -39.46 -0.78
N PHE A 806 -21.42 -39.18 0.51
CA PHE A 806 -20.24 -39.54 1.30
C PHE A 806 -20.59 -40.53 2.42
N ALA A 807 -21.78 -41.12 2.40
CA ALA A 807 -22.32 -42.00 3.45
C ALA A 807 -21.50 -43.29 3.69
N GLY A 808 -20.61 -43.68 2.77
CA GLY A 808 -19.72 -44.85 2.91
C GLY A 808 -18.27 -44.54 3.30
N LEU A 809 -17.89 -43.26 3.44
CA LEU A 809 -16.50 -42.90 3.77
C LEU A 809 -16.23 -42.98 5.28
N THR A 810 -15.01 -43.34 5.67
CA THR A 810 -14.55 -43.19 7.06
C THR A 810 -14.47 -41.70 7.44
N GLU A 811 -14.56 -41.36 8.74
CA GLU A 811 -14.43 -39.97 9.20
C GLU A 811 -13.09 -39.33 8.80
N ARG A 812 -12.01 -40.13 8.71
CA ARG A 812 -10.72 -39.66 8.20
C ARG A 812 -10.79 -39.30 6.71
N GLN A 813 -11.47 -40.10 5.89
CA GLN A 813 -11.68 -39.81 4.47
C GLN A 813 -12.58 -38.60 4.27
N LYS A 814 -13.68 -38.48 5.03
CA LYS A 814 -14.57 -37.32 5.03
C LYS A 814 -13.83 -36.02 5.38
N ARG A 815 -12.91 -36.04 6.36
CA ARG A 815 -12.08 -34.85 6.66
C ARG A 815 -11.09 -34.48 5.55
N ARG A 816 -10.66 -35.45 4.73
CA ARG A 816 -9.73 -35.21 3.62
C ARG A 816 -10.41 -34.62 2.38
N THR A 817 -11.73 -34.71 2.25
CA THR A 817 -12.45 -34.11 1.12
C THR A 817 -12.43 -32.57 1.16
N ARG A 818 -12.23 -31.97 2.35
CA ARG A 818 -12.15 -30.51 2.57
C ARG A 818 -13.33 -29.75 1.94
N LEU A 819 -14.53 -30.31 2.02
CA LEU A 819 -15.74 -29.72 1.44
C LEU A 819 -16.08 -28.40 2.14
N PRO A 820 -16.23 -27.29 1.38
CA PRO A 820 -16.55 -26.00 1.97
C PRO A 820 -18.04 -25.89 2.33
N LEU A 821 -18.33 -25.15 3.40
CA LEU A 821 -19.70 -24.82 3.81
C LEU A 821 -20.46 -24.11 2.68
N ASP A 822 -19.75 -23.27 1.93
CA ASP A 822 -20.23 -22.47 0.80
C ASP A 822 -20.98 -23.31 -0.26
N TRP A 823 -20.53 -24.55 -0.51
CA TRP A 823 -21.23 -25.46 -1.44
C TRP A 823 -22.62 -25.84 -0.95
N PHE A 824 -22.73 -26.24 0.32
CA PHE A 824 -24.01 -26.64 0.90
C PHE A 824 -24.97 -25.47 1.03
N VAL A 825 -24.44 -24.29 1.37
CA VAL A 825 -25.21 -23.04 1.45
C VAL A 825 -25.80 -22.68 0.10
N PHE A 826 -24.99 -22.68 -0.97
CA PHE A 826 -25.46 -22.40 -2.33
C PHE A 826 -26.59 -23.35 -2.77
N LEU A 827 -26.40 -24.66 -2.57
CA LEU A 827 -27.42 -25.65 -2.93
C LEU A 827 -28.70 -25.51 -2.11
N SER A 828 -28.57 -25.27 -0.80
CA SER A 828 -29.71 -25.09 0.10
C SER A 828 -30.50 -23.84 -0.24
N LEU A 829 -29.80 -22.76 -0.57
CA LEU A 829 -30.42 -21.48 -0.93
C LEU A 829 -31.14 -21.58 -2.28
N THR A 830 -30.54 -22.28 -3.26
CA THR A 830 -31.17 -22.56 -4.55
C THR A 830 -32.42 -23.42 -4.38
N ASP A 831 -32.34 -24.51 -3.62
CA ASP A 831 -33.46 -25.40 -3.35
C ASP A 831 -34.60 -24.71 -2.58
N LEU A 832 -34.30 -23.88 -1.57
CA LEU A 832 -35.32 -23.09 -0.87
C LEU A 832 -36.01 -22.10 -1.80
N ARG A 833 -35.27 -21.47 -2.73
CA ARG A 833 -35.84 -20.54 -3.70
C ARG A 833 -36.72 -21.23 -4.72
N ASP A 834 -36.27 -22.37 -5.26
CA ASP A 834 -37.06 -23.18 -6.20
C ASP A 834 -38.37 -23.68 -5.55
N ARG A 835 -38.35 -24.03 -4.25
CA ARG A 835 -39.54 -24.47 -3.50
C ARG A 835 -40.50 -23.34 -3.13
N LEU A 836 -39.98 -22.18 -2.76
CA LEU A 836 -40.79 -21.06 -2.26
C LEU A 836 -41.30 -20.18 -3.41
N HIS A 837 -40.59 -20.11 -4.54
CA HIS A 837 -40.81 -19.09 -5.57
C HIS A 837 -40.55 -19.58 -7.01
N PRO A 838 -41.44 -20.38 -7.61
CA PRO A 838 -41.31 -20.74 -9.02
C PRO A 838 -41.46 -19.53 -9.98
N HIS A 839 -42.03 -18.40 -9.54
CA HIS A 839 -42.39 -17.26 -10.41
C HIS A 839 -42.04 -15.84 -9.89
N GLY A 840 -41.13 -15.71 -8.92
CA GLY A 840 -40.45 -14.43 -8.62
C GLY A 840 -41.27 -13.32 -7.92
N ALA A 841 -41.23 -13.29 -6.58
CA ALA A 841 -41.13 -12.09 -5.75
C ALA A 841 -40.89 -12.52 -4.28
N ASP A 842 -39.97 -11.84 -3.60
CA ASP A 842 -39.38 -12.21 -2.30
C ASP A 842 -40.38 -12.39 -1.14
N THR A 843 -40.43 -13.60 -0.57
CA THR A 843 -40.93 -13.82 0.80
C THR A 843 -39.81 -14.43 1.65
N SER A 844 -38.96 -13.54 2.18
CA SER A 844 -38.03 -13.67 3.30
C SER A 844 -37.61 -15.09 3.68
N ILE A 845 -36.67 -15.68 2.91
CA ILE A 845 -35.88 -16.82 3.40
C ILE A 845 -35.17 -16.32 4.66
N THR A 846 -35.49 -16.90 5.82
CA THR A 846 -34.84 -16.51 7.09
C THR A 846 -33.47 -17.17 7.22
N PRO A 847 -32.53 -16.58 7.98
CA PRO A 847 -31.24 -17.22 8.28
C PRO A 847 -31.42 -18.63 8.86
N ASP A 848 -32.42 -18.81 9.73
CA ASP A 848 -32.72 -20.09 10.36
C ASP A 848 -33.24 -21.14 9.36
N ALA A 849 -34.09 -20.73 8.42
CA ALA A 849 -34.58 -21.63 7.36
C ALA A 849 -33.43 -22.09 6.45
N LEU A 850 -32.53 -21.18 6.09
CA LEU A 850 -31.34 -21.50 5.31
C LEU A 850 -30.40 -22.45 6.08
N LYS A 851 -30.08 -22.13 7.34
CA LYS A 851 -29.25 -23.00 8.21
C LYS A 851 -29.87 -24.39 8.35
N ALA A 852 -31.17 -24.48 8.61
CA ALA A 852 -31.88 -25.75 8.75
C ALA A 852 -31.80 -26.59 7.46
N ARG A 853 -32.01 -25.98 6.29
CA ARG A 853 -31.87 -26.69 5.02
C ARG A 853 -30.43 -27.13 4.76
N THR A 854 -29.45 -26.29 5.05
CA THR A 854 -28.02 -26.62 4.94
C THR A 854 -27.64 -27.79 5.82
N VAL A 855 -28.09 -27.84 7.07
CA VAL A 855 -27.86 -28.98 7.97
C VAL A 855 -28.52 -30.25 7.43
N ALA A 856 -29.76 -30.15 6.92
CA ALA A 856 -30.45 -31.28 6.30
C ALA A 856 -29.68 -31.82 5.09
N LEU A 857 -29.22 -30.94 4.19
CA LEU A 857 -28.46 -31.32 3.01
C LEU A 857 -27.11 -31.97 3.37
N ILE A 858 -26.39 -31.45 4.37
CA ILE A 858 -25.15 -32.07 4.86
C ILE A 858 -25.41 -33.52 5.32
N ARG A 859 -26.53 -33.75 6.01
CA ARG A 859 -26.93 -35.09 6.47
C ARG A 859 -27.35 -36.00 5.32
N GLU A 860 -28.12 -35.49 4.36
CA GLU A 860 -28.50 -36.21 3.12
C GLU A 860 -27.24 -36.68 2.35
N LYS A 861 -26.15 -35.91 2.43
CA LYS A 861 -24.84 -36.24 1.85
C LYS A 861 -24.00 -37.21 2.70
N GLY A 862 -24.49 -37.68 3.85
CA GLY A 862 -23.79 -38.62 4.74
C GLY A 862 -22.68 -38.00 5.59
N LEU A 863 -22.73 -36.68 5.82
CA LEU A 863 -21.73 -35.90 6.54
C LEU A 863 -22.26 -35.34 7.87
N SER A 864 -21.35 -34.92 8.74
CA SER A 864 -21.66 -34.25 10.00
C SER A 864 -21.59 -32.73 9.84
N SER A 865 -22.68 -32.03 10.18
CA SER A 865 -22.72 -30.57 10.18
C SER A 865 -21.70 -29.97 11.14
N THR A 866 -21.43 -30.62 12.27
CA THR A 866 -20.39 -30.19 13.22
C THR A 866 -19.00 -30.19 12.58
N THR A 867 -18.68 -31.20 11.76
CA THR A 867 -17.39 -31.29 11.07
C THR A 867 -17.25 -30.21 10.00
N ILE A 868 -18.31 -29.96 9.22
CA ILE A 868 -18.30 -28.93 8.17
C ILE A 868 -18.22 -27.52 8.79
N PHE A 869 -18.97 -27.27 9.86
CA PHE A 869 -18.97 -25.98 10.56
C PHE A 869 -17.64 -25.70 11.27
N ALA A 870 -17.03 -26.71 11.90
CA ALA A 870 -15.75 -26.55 12.59
C ALA A 870 -14.58 -26.22 11.64
N ALA A 871 -14.71 -26.53 10.35
CA ALA A 871 -13.74 -26.13 9.34
C ALA A 871 -13.87 -24.64 8.94
N TYR A 872 -15.00 -24.01 9.28
CA TYR A 872 -15.37 -22.68 8.82
C TYR A 872 -15.38 -21.63 9.96
N ALA A 873 -15.77 -22.05 11.17
CA ALA A 873 -15.98 -21.17 12.31
C ALA A 873 -15.51 -21.83 13.61
N LYS A 874 -15.04 -21.02 14.57
CA LYS A 874 -14.52 -21.51 15.86
C LYS A 874 -15.62 -21.87 16.84
N ASP A 875 -16.78 -21.25 16.71
CA ASP A 875 -17.95 -21.50 17.53
C ASP A 875 -19.26 -21.36 16.74
N GLU A 876 -20.36 -21.78 17.37
CA GLU A 876 -21.69 -21.78 16.75
C GLU A 876 -22.24 -20.38 16.47
N ARG A 877 -21.82 -19.35 17.23
CA ARG A 877 -22.27 -17.97 17.01
C ARG A 877 -21.66 -17.41 15.72
N GLU A 878 -20.42 -17.76 15.42
CA GLU A 878 -19.78 -17.42 14.14
C GLU A 878 -20.50 -18.11 12.97
N VAL A 879 -20.92 -19.37 13.12
CA VAL A 879 -21.72 -20.08 12.11
C VAL A 879 -23.05 -19.35 11.86
N ASP A 880 -23.76 -18.94 12.91
CA ASP A 880 -25.04 -18.22 12.77
C ASP A 880 -24.89 -16.89 12.04
N ARG A 881 -23.79 -16.17 12.30
CA ARG A 881 -23.49 -14.91 11.59
C ARG A 881 -23.30 -15.11 10.09
N VAL A 882 -22.81 -16.27 9.64
CA VAL A 882 -22.67 -16.57 8.20
C VAL A 882 -24.05 -16.55 7.53
N PHE A 883 -25.00 -17.30 8.09
CA PHE A 883 -26.37 -17.35 7.58
C PHE A 883 -27.07 -15.99 7.69
N GLN A 884 -26.83 -15.24 8.78
CA GLN A 884 -27.36 -13.88 8.94
C GLN A 884 -26.82 -12.91 7.90
N ARG A 885 -25.52 -12.97 7.56
CA ARG A 885 -24.91 -12.12 6.52
C ARG A 885 -25.47 -12.44 5.14
N ILE A 886 -25.55 -13.73 4.79
CA ILE A 886 -26.06 -14.15 3.47
C ILE A 886 -27.47 -13.61 3.24
N ILE A 887 -28.36 -13.68 4.24
CA ILE A 887 -29.73 -13.19 4.10
C ILE A 887 -29.80 -11.66 4.29
N GLY A 888 -29.13 -11.12 5.31
CA GLY A 888 -29.23 -9.71 5.72
C GLY A 888 -28.52 -8.70 4.80
N GLU A 889 -27.51 -9.12 4.03
CA GLU A 889 -26.75 -8.26 3.10
C GLU A 889 -27.21 -8.40 1.64
N GLY A 890 -28.45 -8.84 1.39
CA GLY A 890 -29.04 -8.93 0.04
C GLY A 890 -28.90 -10.29 -0.63
N GLY A 891 -29.29 -11.36 0.09
CA GLY A 891 -29.19 -12.75 -0.34
C GLY A 891 -29.69 -13.02 -1.77
N MET A 892 -28.76 -13.47 -2.62
CA MET A 892 -28.93 -13.89 -4.03
C MET A 892 -29.57 -12.87 -4.98
N GLY A 893 -28.71 -12.29 -5.82
CA GLY A 893 -29.10 -11.45 -6.94
C GLY A 893 -28.28 -10.17 -7.02
N VAL A 894 -27.61 -9.82 -5.92
CA VAL A 894 -26.63 -8.74 -5.88
C VAL A 894 -25.23 -9.35 -5.93
N THR A 895 -24.53 -9.12 -7.04
CA THR A 895 -23.08 -9.32 -7.05
C THR A 895 -22.43 -8.05 -6.51
N LEU A 896 -21.60 -8.19 -5.47
CA LEU A 896 -20.72 -7.10 -5.05
C LEU A 896 -19.55 -6.99 -6.04
N ALA A 897 -19.22 -5.77 -6.48
CA ALA A 897 -18.15 -5.56 -7.46
C ALA A 897 -16.83 -6.30 -7.13
N PRO A 898 -16.31 -6.29 -5.87
CA PRO A 898 -15.08 -7.00 -5.55
C PRO A 898 -15.18 -8.52 -5.76
N VAL A 899 -16.34 -9.11 -5.42
CA VAL A 899 -16.61 -10.54 -5.60
C VAL A 899 -16.71 -10.88 -7.08
N GLY A 900 -17.42 -10.05 -7.85
CA GLY A 900 -17.51 -10.17 -9.31
C GLY A 900 -16.13 -10.11 -9.98
N SER A 901 -15.30 -9.14 -9.60
CA SER A 901 -13.94 -8.98 -10.13
C SER A 901 -13.02 -10.15 -9.79
N ILE A 902 -13.05 -10.68 -8.57
CA ILE A 902 -12.21 -11.82 -8.17
C ILE A 902 -12.69 -13.09 -8.86
N LEU A 903 -13.97 -13.44 -8.71
CA LEU A 903 -14.52 -14.69 -9.24
C LEU A 903 -14.49 -14.71 -10.77
N GLY A 904 -14.92 -13.62 -11.41
CA GLY A 904 -14.88 -13.48 -12.86
C GLY A 904 -13.45 -13.42 -13.41
N GLY A 905 -12.53 -12.80 -12.67
CA GLY A 905 -11.09 -12.82 -12.98
C GLY A 905 -10.52 -14.25 -13.01
N VAL A 906 -10.69 -15.00 -11.92
CA VAL A 906 -10.19 -16.39 -11.82
C VAL A 906 -10.86 -17.29 -12.85
N LEU A 907 -12.19 -17.24 -12.98
CA LEU A 907 -12.92 -18.05 -13.95
C LEU A 907 -12.50 -17.73 -15.40
N SER A 908 -12.28 -16.45 -15.72
CA SER A 908 -11.81 -16.09 -17.07
C SER A 908 -10.43 -16.68 -17.40
N GLN A 909 -9.53 -16.79 -16.42
CA GLN A 909 -8.23 -17.44 -16.61
C GLN A 909 -8.41 -18.93 -16.87
N ASP A 910 -9.27 -19.62 -16.11
CA ASP A 910 -9.55 -21.04 -16.29
C ASP A 910 -10.22 -21.34 -17.65
N ILE A 911 -11.12 -20.46 -18.12
CA ILE A 911 -11.70 -20.54 -19.46
C ILE A 911 -10.62 -20.39 -20.55
N LEU A 912 -9.77 -19.37 -20.46
CA LEU A 912 -8.70 -19.13 -21.43
C LEU A 912 -7.68 -20.26 -21.42
N ASN A 913 -7.34 -20.79 -20.25
CA ASN A 913 -6.50 -21.97 -20.08
C ASN A 913 -7.14 -23.22 -20.67
N SER A 914 -8.46 -23.38 -20.51
CA SER A 914 -9.20 -24.49 -21.09
C SER A 914 -9.18 -24.47 -22.61
N ILE A 915 -9.26 -23.30 -23.23
CA ILE A 915 -9.08 -23.14 -24.68
C ILE A 915 -7.61 -23.34 -25.07
N GLY A 916 -6.69 -22.83 -24.25
CA GLY A 916 -5.25 -22.86 -24.47
C GLY A 916 -4.60 -24.23 -24.25
N GLY A 917 -5.16 -25.14 -23.44
CA GLY A 917 -4.60 -26.47 -23.13
C GLY A 917 -3.20 -26.44 -22.50
N ARG A 918 -2.92 -25.44 -21.65
CA ARG A 918 -1.57 -25.10 -21.18
C ARG A 918 -1.31 -25.45 -19.73
N GLU A 919 -2.30 -25.32 -18.86
CA GLU A 919 -2.14 -25.45 -17.41
C GLU A 919 -3.09 -26.51 -16.85
N GLU A 920 -2.77 -27.05 -15.67
CA GLU A 920 -3.69 -27.95 -14.98
C GLU A 920 -5.00 -27.21 -14.68
N PRO A 921 -6.15 -27.72 -15.16
CA PRO A 921 -7.41 -27.04 -14.97
C PRO A 921 -7.88 -27.16 -13.52
N VAL A 922 -8.71 -26.21 -13.09
CA VAL A 922 -9.46 -26.41 -11.84
C VAL A 922 -10.49 -27.50 -12.07
N VAL A 923 -10.39 -28.59 -11.29
CA VAL A 923 -11.26 -29.73 -11.46
C VAL A 923 -12.56 -29.53 -10.69
N ASN A 924 -13.60 -29.25 -11.47
CA ASN A 924 -14.99 -28.95 -11.13
C ASN A 924 -15.23 -27.70 -10.27
N TRP A 925 -15.15 -27.76 -8.94
CA TRP A 925 -15.64 -26.66 -8.12
C TRP A 925 -14.52 -25.80 -7.52
N LEU A 926 -14.70 -24.48 -7.64
CA LEU A 926 -13.97 -23.48 -6.89
C LEU A 926 -14.95 -22.61 -6.10
N PHE A 927 -14.57 -22.28 -4.87
CA PHE A 927 -15.39 -21.50 -3.93
C PHE A 927 -14.57 -20.34 -3.40
N LEU A 928 -15.08 -19.12 -3.54
CA LEU A 928 -14.61 -17.94 -2.85
C LEU A 928 -15.32 -17.85 -1.50
N SER A 929 -14.56 -17.93 -0.41
CA SER A 929 -15.07 -17.98 0.96
C SER A 929 -15.90 -16.74 1.33
N MET A 930 -17.04 -16.95 1.98
CA MET A 930 -17.87 -15.85 2.53
C MET A 930 -17.28 -15.14 3.77
N ASP A 931 -16.09 -15.54 4.26
CA ASP A 931 -15.47 -14.95 5.45
C ASP A 931 -14.89 -13.53 5.22
N GLY A 932 -14.84 -13.07 3.97
CA GLY A 932 -14.31 -11.77 3.58
C GLY A 932 -12.78 -11.69 3.56
N LEU A 933 -12.07 -12.82 3.70
CA LEU A 933 -10.60 -12.90 3.67
C LEU A 933 -10.03 -13.12 2.26
N GLY A 934 -10.89 -13.27 1.25
CA GLY A 934 -10.48 -13.43 -0.15
C GLY A 934 -9.85 -14.79 -0.46
N GLN A 935 -10.12 -15.82 0.34
CA GLN A 935 -9.61 -17.18 0.13
C GLN A 935 -10.45 -17.95 -0.87
N ALA A 936 -9.80 -18.67 -1.80
CA ALA A 936 -10.45 -19.57 -2.74
C ALA A 936 -10.07 -21.04 -2.45
N ASN A 937 -11.07 -21.92 -2.40
CA ASN A 937 -10.90 -23.35 -2.17
C ASN A 937 -11.36 -24.13 -3.41
N VAL A 938 -10.60 -25.16 -3.78
CA VAL A 938 -10.98 -26.10 -4.84
C VAL A 938 -11.45 -27.39 -4.18
N ALA A 939 -12.62 -27.90 -4.56
CA ALA A 939 -13.12 -29.18 -4.08
C ALA A 939 -13.50 -30.07 -5.25
N ARG A 940 -12.91 -31.27 -5.31
CA ARG A 940 -13.17 -32.27 -6.35
C ARG A 940 -14.37 -33.12 -5.93
N ILE A 941 -15.55 -32.82 -6.47
CA ILE A 941 -16.81 -33.47 -6.07
C ILE A 941 -17.36 -34.35 -7.21
N GLY A 942 -17.55 -35.64 -6.97
CA GLY A 942 -17.92 -36.64 -7.98
C GLY A 942 -16.79 -37.60 -8.32
N GLU A 943 -17.06 -38.54 -9.22
CA GLU A 943 -16.06 -39.48 -9.73
C GLU A 943 -15.10 -38.75 -10.67
N VAL A 944 -14.07 -38.13 -10.08
CA VAL A 944 -12.99 -37.47 -10.81
C VAL A 944 -11.89 -38.48 -11.06
N SER A 945 -11.66 -38.83 -12.33
CA SER A 945 -10.55 -39.72 -12.72
C SER A 945 -9.20 -39.08 -12.41
N ALA A 946 -8.19 -39.89 -12.10
CA ALA A 946 -6.82 -39.38 -11.99
C ALA A 946 -6.30 -38.98 -13.38
N PRO A 947 -5.52 -37.88 -13.50
CA PRO A 947 -4.97 -37.47 -14.79
C PRO A 947 -4.08 -38.55 -15.43
N VAL A 948 -4.40 -38.95 -16.67
CA VAL A 948 -3.65 -39.96 -17.42
C VAL A 948 -2.57 -39.28 -18.27
N VAL A 949 -1.39 -39.90 -18.44
CA VAL A 949 -0.38 -39.42 -19.40
C VAL A 949 -0.91 -39.66 -20.80
N VAL A 950 -0.82 -38.65 -21.66
CA VAL A 950 -1.12 -38.78 -23.08
C VAL A 950 0.21 -38.75 -23.83
N ASP A 951 0.42 -39.70 -24.74
CA ASP A 951 1.61 -39.74 -25.61
C ASP A 951 1.64 -38.57 -26.62
#